data_AF-A0A0A2UYV4-F1
#
_entry.id   AF-A0A0A2UYV4-F1
#
_cell.length_a   1.000
_cell.length_b   1.000
_cell.length_c   1.000
_cell.angle_alpha   90.00
_cell.angle_beta   90.00
_cell.angle_gamma   90.00
#
_symmetry.space_group_name_H-M   'P 1'
#
loop_
_entity.id
_entity.type
_entity.pdbx_description
1 polymer ?
#
loop_
_entity_poly.entity_id
_entity_poly.type
_entity_poly.pdbx_seq_one_letter_code
_entity_poly.pdbx_strand_id
1 'polypeptide(L)'
;MPEFPPSLARSWSLTLKLPKSTFPPRVSQADQAKYLVRCTDDLYTWQRRLRPIENRFVLHDGPPYANGDLHVGHALNKILKDIVCRVQLAAGKRIDYVSGWDCHGLPIELKALELQAQRDAGKLQSSGNEKGNANENLGAAAIRNAARQLAERTVVEQMKGFRQWAVMADWNNSWKTMDKNFEYKQLDVFLKMVEKGLINRRFKPVYWSPSSRTALAEAELEYREDHKSIAALVKFPLTSMPSKLRDMLPGDTSEVFAVVWTTTPWTLPANAAIAVNPTLEYSVVKSENHGYLLIGSLRLEYLQTLLQEVEIAVVGSPLLGYELESETTYRPLFKDESVSKPIIVADFVTADTGSGLVHCAPGHGMEDYEVCLAHGITAYAPVNDEGLFTDEAIPSNPSLLSGKPVLGEGNKDVLKYVESKGQLLAKHIYEHKYPYDWRTKLPVIVRATEQWFADVGDIRHDALRALKDVQFIPETGRSRLESFVKNRSEWCISRQRAWGVPIPALYHRETGEAILTEKSVSHIMKVIDERGIDSWWTDDENDPAWIPSSLRGSSGAGYKRGTDTMDVWFDSGSSWTQVKTPASADGYAADVYLEGTDQHRGWFQSSLLTYIAQNIALGKPSSLVRAPFKTLITHGFTLDKNSRKMSKSIGNVIHPNQIIDGTLLPPLKLQKYQGRKEEPKVPLYDALGPDSLRLWVASSDYTKDIIIGEPVLKAVNTSLHKYRMTFRLLLGSLQDFDPKSAIPYESLHVIDKIALLQLRNLVNTCQDAYLNFEFYKAVTAINKWANLEFSAFYIESLKDRLYADSVNSLSRRAAQTTLCHIYYHFQVILGPVVPLLVEESWEHTPEAIKAEFAHPLQRVMTEPAAEWQDDELEKSFMLLMAVNTAINTMQENARNKKEMGSSLQSFVYISLPCGAAEAPVFAQFGAELQDLFVVSSVTVGYNNAPVPPEVEASAWKYRSDFQFPGDVKSGSVWIYTPQANKCGRCWRYAVPLECKKDNPLCHRVVAILILLSSLIFYLLAARVPVQKRLFHVLVSLITTISFITYFAMNTGGGKSYNHIIFHEPHKNDPDTFQDVYREVFWVRYVNWGLTFPLILVILVLLSDMHGASLLVSVTAHFVMVVAGIISAYGGPIGFNGRRAVAARDNRTKTLFSSLSVFVLVVLLVYPVIWAFSSNARHMSIDAETIAYAVLDILLQGLFGYWLLISHDSMSAYSLNMDGFWAHGVGGEGNIRIGEEEGA
;
A
#
# COMPACT_ATOMS: atom_id res chain seq x y z
N MET A 1 5.27 44.93 -35.03
CA MET A 1 6.12 44.51 -33.90
C MET A 1 7.36 43.87 -34.49
N PRO A 2 8.57 44.42 -34.33
CA PRO A 2 9.76 43.66 -34.66
C PRO A 2 9.89 42.57 -33.60
N GLU A 3 9.87 41.32 -34.05
CA GLU A 3 10.13 40.14 -33.23
C GLU A 3 11.46 40.32 -32.52
N PHE A 4 11.45 40.25 -31.18
CA PHE A 4 12.68 40.22 -30.40
C PHE A 4 13.58 39.07 -30.89
N PRO A 5 14.92 39.24 -30.91
CA PRO A 5 15.82 38.14 -31.21
C PRO A 5 15.55 36.97 -30.24
N PRO A 6 15.39 35.73 -30.74
CA PRO A 6 15.11 34.55 -29.90
C PRO A 6 16.14 34.31 -28.79
N SER A 7 17.34 34.92 -28.90
CA SER A 7 18.42 34.81 -27.91
C SER A 7 18.23 35.66 -26.65
N LEU A 8 17.41 36.72 -26.70
CA LEU A 8 17.09 37.58 -25.54
C LEU A 8 15.77 37.18 -24.86
N ALA A 9 14.94 36.40 -25.55
CA ALA A 9 13.92 35.56 -24.92
C ALA A 9 14.59 34.37 -24.22
N ARG A 10 15.41 34.64 -23.18
CA ARG A 10 15.80 33.59 -22.23
C ARG A 10 14.51 32.95 -21.73
N SER A 11 14.37 31.66 -21.98
CA SER A 11 13.22 30.87 -21.55
C SER A 11 12.88 31.20 -20.10
N TRP A 12 11.74 31.84 -19.85
CA TRP A 12 11.27 32.20 -18.50
C TRP A 12 11.32 31.00 -17.55
N SER A 13 11.24 29.78 -18.09
CA SER A 13 11.43 28.53 -17.34
C SER A 13 12.74 28.46 -16.55
N LEU A 14 13.83 29.09 -17.02
CA LEU A 14 15.11 29.15 -16.28
C LEU A 14 15.03 30.01 -15.02
N THR A 15 14.04 30.91 -14.91
CA THR A 15 13.82 31.77 -13.74
C THR A 15 12.88 31.14 -12.70
N LEU A 16 12.26 30.00 -13.04
CA LEU A 16 11.34 29.26 -12.19
C LEU A 16 12.08 28.20 -11.36
N LYS A 17 11.61 27.98 -10.14
CA LYS A 17 12.15 27.00 -9.18
C LYS A 17 11.37 25.71 -9.32
N LEU A 18 11.45 25.12 -10.50
CA LEU A 18 10.75 23.87 -10.80
C LEU A 18 11.28 22.74 -9.89
N PRO A 19 10.42 21.81 -9.43
CA PRO A 19 10.83 20.72 -8.56
C PRO A 19 11.91 19.86 -9.22
N LYS A 20 13.01 19.64 -8.52
CA LYS A 20 14.14 18.83 -8.99
C LYS A 20 14.56 17.84 -7.92
N SER A 21 14.40 16.55 -8.23
CA SER A 21 14.85 15.47 -7.35
C SER A 21 15.58 14.39 -8.14
N THR A 22 16.49 13.70 -7.45
CA THR A 22 17.18 12.51 -7.96
C THR A 22 16.28 11.27 -7.93
N PHE A 23 15.10 11.37 -7.30
CA PHE A 23 14.16 10.27 -7.11
C PHE A 23 13.53 9.84 -8.46
N PRO A 24 13.73 8.58 -8.89
CA PRO A 24 13.41 8.19 -10.26
C PRO A 24 11.89 7.98 -10.47
N PRO A 25 11.35 8.26 -11.67
CA PRO A 25 9.92 8.07 -11.97
C PRO A 25 9.46 6.61 -11.92
N ARG A 26 10.37 5.66 -12.09
CA ARG A 26 10.12 4.21 -12.05
C ARG A 26 11.16 3.53 -11.19
N VAL A 27 10.80 2.37 -10.66
CA VAL A 27 11.66 1.56 -9.79
C VAL A 27 12.85 1.02 -10.59
N SER A 28 14.03 1.07 -9.98
CA SER A 28 15.25 0.41 -10.47
C SER A 28 15.36 -0.99 -9.84
N GLN A 29 15.52 -2.04 -10.65
CA GLN A 29 15.69 -3.41 -10.15
C GLN A 29 16.92 -3.56 -9.24
N ALA A 30 18.02 -2.85 -9.57
CA ALA A 30 19.24 -2.89 -8.77
C ALA A 30 19.01 -2.29 -7.38
N ASP A 31 18.32 -1.16 -7.30
CA ASP A 31 18.02 -0.49 -6.03
C ASP A 31 17.00 -1.25 -5.20
N GLN A 32 16.04 -1.93 -5.85
CA GLN A 32 15.05 -2.75 -5.17
C GLN A 32 15.67 -3.88 -4.32
N ALA A 33 16.72 -4.55 -4.83
CA ALA A 33 17.42 -5.59 -4.06
C ALA A 33 18.09 -5.00 -2.81
N LYS A 34 18.67 -3.80 -2.93
CA LYS A 34 19.28 -3.05 -1.82
C LYS A 34 18.22 -2.67 -0.77
N TYR A 35 17.07 -2.13 -1.20
CA TYR A 35 15.99 -1.73 -0.29
C TYR A 35 15.32 -2.91 0.40
N LEU A 36 15.23 -4.07 -0.25
CA LEU A 36 14.72 -5.29 0.37
C LEU A 36 15.49 -5.64 1.64
N VAL A 37 16.82 -5.64 1.60
CA VAL A 37 17.66 -5.96 2.77
C VAL A 37 17.46 -4.92 3.88
N ARG A 38 17.48 -3.62 3.52
CA ARG A 38 17.29 -2.53 4.49
C ARG A 38 15.94 -2.58 5.20
N CYS A 39 14.88 -2.85 4.44
CA CYS A 39 13.50 -2.89 4.95
C CYS A 39 13.19 -4.17 5.74
N THR A 40 14.02 -5.21 5.65
CA THR A 40 13.77 -6.52 6.29
C THR A 40 14.81 -6.82 7.35
N ASP A 41 16.00 -7.27 6.95
CA ASP A 41 17.05 -7.75 7.84
C ASP A 41 17.65 -6.63 8.71
N ASP A 42 17.99 -5.50 8.09
CA ASP A 42 18.61 -4.37 8.80
C ASP A 42 17.60 -3.73 9.76
N LEU A 43 16.35 -3.54 9.32
CA LEU A 43 15.29 -2.99 10.16
C LEU A 43 14.97 -3.90 11.35
N TYR A 44 14.89 -5.23 11.13
CA TYR A 44 14.67 -6.18 12.20
C TYR A 44 15.83 -6.16 13.21
N THR A 45 17.07 -6.13 12.72
CA THR A 45 18.27 -6.03 13.57
C THR A 45 18.29 -4.72 14.36
N TRP A 46 17.95 -3.60 13.71
CA TRP A 46 17.87 -2.29 14.33
C TRP A 46 16.85 -2.26 15.48
N GLN A 47 15.62 -2.73 15.24
CA GLN A 47 14.57 -2.67 16.27
C GLN A 47 14.91 -3.59 17.44
N ARG A 48 15.49 -4.77 17.20
CA ARG A 48 15.97 -5.66 18.27
C ARG A 48 17.07 -5.02 19.12
N ARG A 49 17.86 -4.11 18.57
CA ARG A 49 18.92 -3.42 19.32
C ARG A 49 18.39 -2.22 20.11
N LEU A 50 17.51 -1.41 19.52
CA LEU A 50 17.13 -0.11 20.07
C LEU A 50 15.75 -0.05 20.73
N ARG A 51 14.80 -0.93 20.38
CA ARG A 51 13.48 -0.95 21.03
C ARG A 51 13.57 -1.66 22.40
N PRO A 52 12.94 -1.09 23.45
CA PRO A 52 12.98 -1.66 24.80
C PRO A 52 12.34 -3.05 24.84
N ILE A 53 12.90 -3.95 25.65
CA ILE A 53 12.43 -5.35 25.74
C ILE A 53 11.10 -5.45 26.50
N GLU A 54 10.84 -4.49 27.39
CA GLU A 54 9.65 -4.41 28.24
C GLU A 54 8.39 -4.04 27.44
N ASN A 55 8.55 -3.35 26.29
CA ASN A 55 7.45 -2.95 25.42
C ASN A 55 7.43 -3.81 24.15
N ARG A 56 7.23 -5.11 24.31
CA ARG A 56 7.23 -6.08 23.22
C ARG A 56 5.83 -6.27 22.59
N PHE A 57 5.83 -6.63 21.32
CA PHE A 57 4.71 -7.23 20.61
C PHE A 57 5.14 -8.58 20.00
N VAL A 58 4.40 -9.64 20.29
CA VAL A 58 4.65 -11.00 19.78
C VAL A 58 3.58 -11.38 18.76
N LEU A 59 4.00 -11.55 17.50
CA LEU A 59 3.19 -12.22 16.49
C LEU A 59 3.74 -13.64 16.31
N HIS A 60 2.94 -14.64 16.64
CA HIS A 60 3.34 -16.03 16.43
C HIS A 60 2.92 -16.50 15.06
N ASP A 61 3.87 -17.10 14.34
CA ASP A 61 3.69 -17.50 12.95
C ASP A 61 3.06 -18.88 12.86
N GLY A 62 1.90 -19.00 12.20
CA GLY A 62 1.41 -20.30 11.78
C GLY A 62 2.34 -20.86 10.71
N PRO A 63 2.91 -22.06 10.93
CA PRO A 63 3.97 -22.56 10.07
C PRO A 63 3.39 -23.05 8.73
N PRO A 64 3.82 -22.52 7.57
CA PRO A 64 3.47 -23.10 6.28
C PRO A 64 4.08 -24.50 6.11
N TYR A 65 3.39 -25.35 5.36
CA TYR A 65 3.91 -26.66 4.97
C TYR A 65 5.12 -26.53 4.02
N ALA A 66 6.19 -27.24 4.35
CA ALA A 66 7.40 -27.32 3.53
C ALA A 66 7.26 -28.36 2.38
N ASN A 67 6.23 -28.22 1.52
CA ASN A 67 5.91 -29.23 0.49
C ASN A 67 5.78 -28.72 -0.96
N GLY A 68 5.94 -27.42 -1.23
CA GLY A 68 5.83 -26.88 -2.58
C GLY A 68 5.94 -25.35 -2.70
N ASP A 69 5.66 -24.88 -3.91
CA ASP A 69 5.82 -23.47 -4.31
C ASP A 69 4.84 -22.53 -3.61
N LEU A 70 5.28 -21.28 -3.46
CA LEU A 70 4.45 -20.19 -2.95
C LEU A 70 3.43 -19.70 -3.99
N HIS A 71 2.29 -19.24 -3.49
CA HIS A 71 1.17 -18.69 -4.25
C HIS A 71 0.63 -17.43 -3.56
N VAL A 72 -0.26 -16.68 -4.22
CA VAL A 72 -0.79 -15.41 -3.67
C VAL A 72 -1.50 -15.54 -2.32
N GLY A 73 -2.12 -16.68 -2.01
CA GLY A 73 -2.63 -16.95 -0.66
C GLY A 73 -1.56 -16.90 0.44
N HIS A 74 -0.34 -17.39 0.18
CA HIS A 74 0.79 -17.25 1.10
C HIS A 74 1.25 -15.79 1.20
N ALA A 75 1.24 -15.06 0.08
CA ALA A 75 1.58 -13.63 0.06
C ALA A 75 0.59 -12.80 0.89
N LEU A 76 -0.71 -13.04 0.73
CA LEU A 76 -1.76 -12.43 1.55
C LEU A 76 -1.45 -12.61 3.04
N ASN A 77 -1.26 -13.86 3.47
CA ASN A 77 -0.99 -14.19 4.87
C ASN A 77 0.28 -13.50 5.41
N LYS A 78 1.42 -13.70 4.75
CA LYS A 78 2.72 -13.20 5.24
C LYS A 78 2.83 -11.68 5.21
N ILE A 79 2.23 -11.03 4.21
CA ILE A 79 2.22 -9.57 4.12
C ILE A 79 1.28 -8.97 5.19
N LEU A 80 0.11 -9.57 5.45
CA LEU A 80 -0.75 -9.10 6.54
C LEU A 80 -0.02 -9.15 7.88
N LYS A 81 0.66 -10.27 8.20
CA LYS A 81 1.50 -10.40 9.40
C LYS A 81 2.55 -9.30 9.48
N ASP A 82 3.22 -9.03 8.36
CA ASP A 82 4.24 -7.98 8.29
C ASP A 82 3.67 -6.57 8.48
N ILE A 83 2.51 -6.25 7.88
CA ILE A 83 1.83 -4.96 8.08
C ILE A 83 1.46 -4.80 9.57
N VAL A 84 0.90 -5.84 10.21
CA VAL A 84 0.62 -5.84 11.66
C VAL A 84 1.88 -5.52 12.45
N CYS A 85 2.98 -6.24 12.19
CA CYS A 85 4.26 -6.02 12.84
C CYS A 85 4.78 -4.58 12.64
N ARG A 86 4.69 -4.03 11.42
CA ARG A 86 5.15 -2.67 11.11
C ARG A 86 4.29 -1.59 11.76
N VAL A 87 2.98 -1.80 11.85
CA VAL A 87 2.07 -0.91 12.59
C VAL A 87 2.46 -0.87 14.07
N GLN A 88 2.71 -2.03 14.68
CA GLN A 88 3.12 -2.09 16.08
C GLN A 88 4.54 -1.53 16.30
N LEU A 89 5.43 -1.67 15.31
CA LEU A 89 6.76 -1.05 15.34
C LEU A 89 6.66 0.48 15.29
N ALA A 90 5.76 0.99 14.45
CA ALA A 90 5.44 2.41 14.37
C ALA A 90 4.74 2.92 15.65
N ALA A 91 4.01 2.07 16.36
CA ALA A 91 3.48 2.37 17.70
C ALA A 91 4.57 2.31 18.81
N GLY A 92 5.84 2.10 18.45
CA GLY A 92 6.97 2.14 19.36
C GLY A 92 7.32 0.81 20.05
N LYS A 93 6.66 -0.29 19.67
CA LYS A 93 6.90 -1.61 20.25
C LYS A 93 8.12 -2.30 19.64
N ARG A 94 8.73 -3.21 20.41
CA ARG A 94 9.74 -4.17 19.95
C ARG A 94 9.03 -5.39 19.36
N ILE A 95 9.36 -5.77 18.12
CA ILE A 95 8.68 -6.83 17.39
C ILE A 95 9.40 -8.17 17.55
N ASP A 96 8.67 -9.17 18.03
CA ASP A 96 9.05 -10.57 18.03
C ASP A 96 8.19 -11.33 17.02
N TYR A 97 8.72 -11.50 15.81
CA TYR A 97 8.12 -12.27 14.74
C TYR A 97 9.16 -13.23 14.17
N VAL A 98 9.02 -14.50 14.53
CA VAL A 98 9.94 -15.58 14.14
C VAL A 98 9.18 -16.55 13.24
N SER A 99 9.64 -16.69 12.00
CA SER A 99 8.97 -17.57 11.02
C SER A 99 9.17 -19.04 11.37
N GLY A 100 8.11 -19.82 11.16
CA GLY A 100 8.12 -21.27 11.34
C GLY A 100 7.93 -22.03 10.04
N TRP A 101 8.18 -23.34 10.06
CA TRP A 101 7.81 -24.27 8.99
C TRP A 101 7.33 -25.60 9.54
N ASP A 102 6.28 -26.11 8.92
CA ASP A 102 5.75 -27.43 9.21
C ASP A 102 6.39 -28.43 8.26
N CYS A 103 7.31 -29.20 8.81
CA CYS A 103 8.21 -30.09 8.10
C CYS A 103 7.81 -31.55 8.20
N HIS A 104 6.74 -31.92 8.92
CA HIS A 104 6.32 -33.31 9.10
C HIS A 104 5.02 -33.63 8.34
N GLY A 105 4.61 -34.91 8.43
CA GLY A 105 3.28 -35.34 8.00
C GLY A 105 3.18 -35.85 6.56
N LEU A 106 2.00 -36.36 6.27
CA LEU A 106 1.63 -37.05 5.04
C LEU A 106 1.93 -36.24 3.75
N PRO A 107 1.71 -34.91 3.69
CA PRO A 107 1.94 -34.15 2.46
C PRO A 107 3.38 -34.17 1.98
N ILE A 108 4.34 -34.11 2.90
CA ILE A 108 5.78 -34.11 2.59
C ILE A 108 6.22 -35.53 2.25
N GLU A 109 5.79 -36.51 3.04
CA GLU A 109 6.13 -37.92 2.82
C GLU A 109 5.71 -38.39 1.42
N LEU A 110 4.45 -38.17 1.04
CA LEU A 110 3.95 -38.55 -0.29
C LEU A 110 4.68 -37.82 -1.41
N LYS A 111 5.00 -36.53 -1.24
CA LYS A 111 5.68 -35.77 -2.28
C LYS A 111 7.13 -36.21 -2.44
N ALA A 112 7.80 -36.54 -1.35
CA ALA A 112 9.16 -37.09 -1.37
C ALA A 112 9.18 -38.44 -2.09
N LEU A 113 8.25 -39.33 -1.77
CA LEU A 113 8.12 -40.64 -2.43
C LEU A 113 7.76 -40.51 -3.91
N GLU A 114 6.88 -39.58 -4.30
CA GLU A 114 6.56 -39.31 -5.70
C GLU A 114 7.81 -38.85 -6.49
N LEU A 115 8.57 -37.90 -5.94
CA LEU A 115 9.80 -37.40 -6.55
C LEU A 115 10.90 -38.46 -6.60
N GLN A 116 10.97 -39.32 -5.59
CA GLN A 116 11.92 -40.42 -5.55
C GLN A 116 11.56 -41.47 -6.60
N ALA A 117 10.30 -41.88 -6.69
CA ALA A 117 9.81 -42.78 -7.74
C ALA A 117 10.05 -42.21 -9.14
N GLN A 118 9.86 -40.89 -9.34
CA GLN A 118 10.19 -40.24 -10.62
C GLN A 118 11.70 -40.27 -10.93
N ARG A 119 12.56 -40.04 -9.93
CA ARG A 119 14.02 -40.15 -10.10
C ARG A 119 14.46 -41.58 -10.42
N ASP A 120 13.87 -42.55 -9.74
CA ASP A 120 14.21 -43.96 -9.93
C ASP A 120 13.69 -44.46 -11.28
N ALA A 121 12.48 -44.07 -11.70
CA ALA A 121 11.97 -44.32 -13.04
C ALA A 121 12.84 -43.66 -14.13
N GLY A 122 13.34 -42.44 -13.87
CA GLY A 122 14.29 -41.76 -14.75
C GLY A 122 15.65 -42.47 -14.84
N LYS A 123 16.10 -43.14 -13.78
CA LYS A 123 17.30 -44.00 -13.78
C LYS A 123 17.05 -45.37 -14.43
N LEU A 124 15.84 -45.93 -14.31
CA LEU A 124 15.45 -47.20 -14.92
C LEU A 124 15.31 -47.10 -16.46
N GLN A 125 15.10 -45.93 -17.03
CA GLN A 125 15.23 -45.76 -18.49
C GLN A 125 16.66 -45.97 -19.02
N SER A 126 17.68 -45.99 -18.14
CA SER A 126 19.06 -46.39 -18.47
C SER A 126 19.40 -47.84 -18.10
N SER A 127 18.47 -48.64 -17.56
CA SER A 127 18.68 -50.07 -17.28
C SER A 127 17.32 -50.80 -17.33
N GLY A 128 17.04 -51.49 -18.44
CA GLY A 128 15.72 -52.02 -18.78
C GLY A 128 15.27 -53.19 -17.91
N ASN A 129 14.67 -52.91 -16.75
CA ASN A 129 13.82 -53.86 -16.03
C ASN A 129 12.56 -53.20 -15.45
N GLU A 130 11.56 -54.04 -15.24
CA GLU A 130 10.13 -53.75 -15.14
C GLU A 130 9.70 -52.78 -14.03
N LYS A 131 8.61 -52.04 -14.30
CA LYS A 131 7.90 -51.16 -13.37
C LYS A 131 7.25 -51.96 -12.23
N GLY A 132 8.02 -52.33 -11.21
CA GLY A 132 7.49 -52.77 -9.91
C GLY A 132 7.13 -51.58 -9.02
N ASN A 133 6.10 -51.71 -8.19
CA ASN A 133 5.67 -50.72 -7.18
C ASN A 133 6.84 -50.38 -6.22
N ALA A 134 7.60 -49.32 -6.52
CA ALA A 134 8.85 -49.00 -5.82
C ALA A 134 8.68 -48.50 -4.37
N ASN A 135 7.45 -48.26 -3.90
CA ASN A 135 7.21 -47.62 -2.61
C ASN A 135 7.03 -48.59 -1.43
N GLU A 136 6.76 -49.88 -1.64
CA GLU A 136 6.36 -50.78 -0.54
C GLU A 136 7.53 -51.34 0.30
N ASN A 137 8.77 -51.22 -0.17
CA ASN A 137 9.95 -51.78 0.51
C ASN A 137 10.93 -50.72 1.04
N LEU A 138 10.58 -49.44 1.03
CA LEU A 138 11.41 -48.42 1.66
C LEU A 138 11.21 -48.47 3.17
N GLY A 139 12.21 -48.95 3.91
CA GLY A 139 12.20 -48.91 5.38
C GLY A 139 12.02 -47.48 5.91
N ALA A 140 11.44 -47.34 7.11
CA ALA A 140 11.09 -46.05 7.71
C ALA A 140 12.24 -45.03 7.67
N ALA A 141 13.48 -45.47 7.91
CA ALA A 141 14.67 -44.61 7.83
C ALA A 141 14.88 -43.96 6.44
N ALA A 142 14.64 -44.71 5.36
CA ALA A 142 14.77 -44.20 4.00
C ALA A 142 13.67 -43.17 3.68
N ILE A 143 12.43 -43.45 4.11
CA ILE A 143 11.29 -42.52 3.96
C ILE A 143 11.59 -41.21 4.70
N ARG A 144 12.02 -41.30 5.96
CA ARG A 144 12.34 -40.13 6.80
C ARG A 144 13.46 -39.29 6.18
N ASN A 145 14.52 -39.92 5.66
CA ASN A 145 15.61 -39.20 5.00
C ASN A 145 15.14 -38.47 3.74
N ALA A 146 14.35 -39.12 2.88
CA ALA A 146 13.81 -38.51 1.68
C ALA A 146 12.88 -37.32 2.00
N ALA A 147 12.02 -37.47 3.01
CA ALA A 147 11.12 -36.42 3.47
C ALA A 147 11.89 -35.23 4.09
N ARG A 148 12.91 -35.50 4.93
CA ARG A 148 13.80 -34.47 5.49
C ARG A 148 14.48 -33.64 4.40
N GLN A 149 15.06 -34.29 3.39
CA GLN A 149 15.74 -33.61 2.28
C GLN A 149 14.80 -32.73 1.45
N LEU A 150 13.55 -33.17 1.24
CA LEU A 150 12.54 -32.37 0.56
C LEU A 150 12.19 -31.13 1.39
N ALA A 151 11.87 -31.33 2.68
CA ALA A 151 11.50 -30.25 3.59
C ALA A 151 12.62 -29.20 3.70
N GLU A 152 13.88 -29.60 3.90
CA GLU A 152 15.03 -28.69 3.99
C GLU A 152 15.16 -27.80 2.75
N ARG A 153 15.03 -28.38 1.56
CA ARG A 153 15.10 -27.64 0.30
C ARG A 153 13.94 -26.67 0.17
N THR A 154 12.72 -27.12 0.44
CA THR A 154 11.52 -26.29 0.31
C THR A 154 11.52 -25.13 1.31
N VAL A 155 12.02 -25.33 2.54
CA VAL A 155 12.18 -24.25 3.52
C VAL A 155 13.06 -23.13 2.96
N VAL A 156 14.22 -23.47 2.38
CA VAL A 156 15.14 -22.47 1.80
C VAL A 156 14.49 -21.71 0.65
N GLU A 157 13.79 -22.40 -0.25
CA GLU A 157 13.10 -21.80 -1.38
C GLU A 157 11.94 -20.90 -0.95
N GLN A 158 11.11 -21.35 -0.01
CA GLN A 158 10.01 -20.56 0.53
C GLN A 158 10.50 -19.35 1.32
N MET A 159 11.55 -19.50 2.15
CA MET A 159 12.16 -18.39 2.89
C MET A 159 12.68 -17.32 1.94
N LYS A 160 13.36 -17.71 0.85
CA LYS A 160 13.79 -16.78 -0.20
C LYS A 160 12.60 -16.04 -0.80
N GLY A 161 11.51 -16.73 -1.11
CA GLY A 161 10.28 -16.12 -1.62
C GLY A 161 9.64 -15.13 -0.64
N PHE A 162 9.54 -15.48 0.65
CA PHE A 162 9.00 -14.57 1.67
C PHE A 162 9.84 -13.30 1.83
N ARG A 163 11.17 -13.42 1.81
CA ARG A 163 12.08 -12.26 1.86
C ARG A 163 11.91 -11.34 0.65
N GLN A 164 11.61 -11.89 -0.53
CA GLN A 164 11.32 -11.08 -1.73
C GLN A 164 10.05 -10.23 -1.61
N TRP A 165 9.16 -10.51 -0.65
CA TRP A 165 7.94 -9.72 -0.40
C TRP A 165 8.11 -8.63 0.66
N ALA A 166 9.37 -8.35 1.03
CA ALA A 166 9.74 -7.35 2.04
C ALA A 166 9.21 -7.64 3.46
N VAL A 167 9.09 -8.92 3.81
CA VAL A 167 8.64 -9.34 5.15
C VAL A 167 9.79 -9.19 6.15
N MET A 168 9.59 -8.40 7.20
CA MET A 168 10.52 -8.15 8.29
C MET A 168 10.29 -9.17 9.41
N ALA A 169 11.18 -10.17 9.53
CA ALA A 169 11.11 -11.22 10.54
C ALA A 169 12.52 -11.64 11.00
N ASP A 170 12.59 -12.42 12.07
CA ASP A 170 13.84 -13.09 12.49
C ASP A 170 14.12 -14.31 11.59
N TRP A 171 14.66 -14.06 10.40
CA TRP A 171 14.98 -15.12 9.45
C TRP A 171 16.13 -16.03 9.91
N ASN A 172 17.00 -15.54 10.79
CA ASN A 172 18.18 -16.29 11.25
C ASN A 172 17.84 -17.30 12.36
N ASN A 173 16.79 -17.03 13.14
CA ASN A 173 16.31 -17.92 14.20
C ASN A 173 14.99 -18.62 13.85
N SER A 174 14.71 -18.81 12.55
CA SER A 174 13.54 -19.57 12.11
C SER A 174 13.52 -20.98 12.69
N TRP A 175 12.34 -21.44 13.10
CA TRP A 175 12.16 -22.79 13.65
C TRP A 175 11.48 -23.71 12.62
N LYS A 176 11.82 -24.99 12.67
CA LYS A 176 11.19 -26.06 11.89
C LYS A 176 10.69 -27.14 12.84
N THR A 177 9.56 -27.76 12.52
CA THR A 177 9.03 -28.86 13.37
C THR A 177 9.97 -30.06 13.45
N MET A 178 10.86 -30.24 12.46
CA MET A 178 11.90 -31.28 12.42
C MET A 178 13.23 -30.89 13.11
N ASP A 179 13.32 -29.71 13.72
CA ASP A 179 14.50 -29.32 14.50
C ASP A 179 14.46 -30.06 15.86
N LYS A 180 15.60 -30.62 16.28
CA LYS A 180 15.72 -31.42 17.51
C LYS A 180 15.08 -30.78 18.75
N ASN A 181 15.30 -29.47 18.94
CA ASN A 181 14.76 -28.72 20.09
C ASN A 181 13.23 -28.55 20.02
N PHE A 182 12.66 -28.49 18.82
CA PHE A 182 11.20 -28.44 18.63
C PHE A 182 10.59 -29.79 19.03
N GLU A 183 11.11 -30.88 18.45
CA GLU A 183 10.63 -32.25 18.70
C GLU A 183 10.67 -32.59 20.19
N TYR A 184 11.75 -32.21 20.90
CA TYR A 184 11.86 -32.42 22.33
C TYR A 184 10.78 -31.67 23.13
N LYS A 185 10.53 -30.39 22.81
CA LYS A 185 9.48 -29.59 23.46
C LYS A 185 8.08 -30.13 23.17
N GLN A 186 7.85 -30.63 21.96
CA GLN A 186 6.59 -31.30 21.63
C GLN A 186 6.39 -32.57 22.45
N LEU A 187 7.44 -33.39 22.61
CA LEU A 187 7.40 -34.57 23.48
C LEU A 187 7.19 -34.20 24.96
N ASP A 188 7.72 -33.07 25.42
CA ASP A 188 7.44 -32.55 26.76
C ASP A 188 5.96 -32.15 26.92
N VAL A 189 5.35 -31.47 25.94
CA VAL A 189 3.90 -31.19 25.93
C VAL A 189 3.11 -32.51 26.02
N PHE A 190 3.48 -33.50 25.22
CA PHE A 190 2.86 -34.81 25.23
C PHE A 190 3.00 -35.51 26.59
N LEU A 191 4.19 -35.51 27.19
CA LEU A 191 4.45 -36.05 28.52
C LEU A 191 3.54 -35.39 29.58
N LYS A 192 3.37 -34.06 29.54
CA LYS A 192 2.45 -33.35 30.45
C LYS A 192 1.00 -33.76 30.28
N MET A 193 0.58 -34.07 29.06
CA MET A 193 -0.77 -34.62 28.82
C MET A 193 -0.91 -36.05 29.35
N VAL A 194 0.13 -36.88 29.23
CA VAL A 194 0.17 -38.24 29.81
C VAL A 194 0.08 -38.19 31.34
N GLU A 195 0.83 -37.30 31.98
CA GLU A 195 0.83 -37.11 33.44
C GLU A 195 -0.58 -36.79 33.99
N LYS A 196 -1.44 -36.13 33.20
CA LYS A 196 -2.82 -35.81 33.56
C LYS A 196 -3.86 -36.82 33.11
N GLY A 197 -3.46 -37.91 32.45
CA GLY A 197 -4.40 -38.92 31.93
C GLY A 197 -5.20 -38.44 30.72
N LEU A 198 -4.75 -37.38 30.04
CA LEU A 198 -5.41 -36.85 28.84
C LEU A 198 -5.07 -37.67 27.58
N ILE A 199 -4.15 -38.63 27.65
CA ILE A 199 -3.76 -39.49 26.53
C ILE A 199 -4.19 -40.91 26.82
N ASN A 200 -5.08 -41.44 25.97
CA ASN A 200 -5.64 -42.78 26.12
C ASN A 200 -5.53 -43.57 24.82
N ARG A 201 -5.36 -44.89 24.95
CA ARG A 201 -5.39 -45.81 23.81
C ARG A 201 -6.74 -46.50 23.76
N ARG A 202 -7.44 -46.44 22.63
CA ARG A 202 -8.77 -47.04 22.47
C ARG A 202 -8.90 -47.72 21.11
N PHE A 203 -9.63 -48.83 21.08
CA PHE A 203 -10.10 -49.45 19.84
C PHE A 203 -11.42 -48.79 19.44
N LYS A 204 -11.33 -47.79 18.57
CA LYS A 204 -12.46 -46.89 18.24
C LYS A 204 -12.51 -46.62 16.74
N PRO A 205 -13.70 -46.46 16.13
CA PRO A 205 -13.84 -46.04 14.75
C PRO A 205 -13.11 -44.73 14.46
N VAL A 206 -12.30 -44.76 13.42
CA VAL A 206 -11.62 -43.58 12.87
C VAL A 206 -11.80 -43.56 11.35
N TYR A 207 -11.69 -42.38 10.76
CA TYR A 207 -11.54 -42.26 9.32
C TYR A 207 -10.22 -42.92 8.91
N TRP A 208 -10.30 -43.95 8.09
CA TRP A 208 -9.17 -44.74 7.63
C TRP A 208 -9.08 -44.66 6.12
N SER A 209 -7.95 -44.18 5.60
CA SER A 209 -7.68 -44.18 4.16
C SER A 209 -7.02 -45.49 3.76
N PRO A 210 -7.71 -46.42 3.06
CA PRO A 210 -7.08 -47.64 2.58
C PRO A 210 -5.93 -47.36 1.62
N SER A 211 -6.06 -46.29 0.83
CA SER A 211 -5.04 -45.85 -0.12
C SER A 211 -3.77 -45.33 0.54
N SER A 212 -3.89 -44.71 1.71
CA SER A 212 -2.76 -44.15 2.46
C SER A 212 -2.33 -45.02 3.64
N ARG A 213 -3.06 -46.12 3.93
CA ARG A 213 -2.87 -47.06 5.05
C ARG A 213 -2.69 -46.37 6.40
N THR A 214 -3.49 -45.34 6.67
CA THR A 214 -3.40 -44.57 7.92
C THR A 214 -4.75 -43.99 8.31
N ALA A 215 -4.94 -43.77 9.61
CA ALA A 215 -5.98 -42.90 10.12
C ALA A 215 -5.82 -41.46 9.59
N LEU A 216 -6.94 -40.78 9.35
CA LEU A 216 -7.02 -39.38 8.94
C LEU A 216 -7.80 -38.58 9.98
N ALA A 217 -7.37 -37.34 10.24
CA ALA A 217 -8.19 -36.37 10.93
C ALA A 217 -9.31 -35.86 10.02
N GLU A 218 -10.39 -35.35 10.63
CA GLU A 218 -11.50 -34.71 9.92
C GLU A 218 -11.04 -33.52 9.05
N ALA A 219 -9.99 -32.80 9.49
CA ALA A 219 -9.37 -31.72 8.71
C ALA A 219 -8.67 -32.21 7.43
N GLU A 220 -8.36 -33.50 7.35
CA GLU A 220 -7.72 -34.18 6.21
C GLU A 220 -8.75 -34.84 5.26
N LEU A 221 -10.04 -34.56 5.45
CA LEU A 221 -11.10 -35.05 4.58
C LEU A 221 -11.56 -33.99 3.58
N GLU A 222 -11.86 -34.44 2.37
CA GLU A 222 -12.60 -33.68 1.37
C GLU A 222 -13.91 -34.39 1.07
N TYR A 223 -15.03 -33.67 1.08
CA TYR A 223 -16.33 -34.27 0.78
C TYR A 223 -16.71 -34.05 -0.67
N ARG A 224 -17.14 -35.11 -1.34
CA ARG A 224 -17.75 -35.06 -2.67
C ARG A 224 -19.25 -35.25 -2.56
N GLU A 225 -20.02 -34.38 -3.22
CA GLU A 225 -21.48 -34.41 -3.21
C GLU A 225 -22.06 -35.45 -4.19
N ASP A 226 -21.24 -35.96 -5.13
CA ASP A 226 -21.64 -36.82 -6.25
C ASP A 226 -21.16 -38.28 -6.11
N HIS A 227 -20.89 -38.75 -4.89
CA HIS A 227 -20.42 -40.12 -4.66
C HIS A 227 -21.55 -41.12 -4.83
N LYS A 228 -21.31 -42.21 -5.57
CA LYS A 228 -22.29 -43.26 -5.84
C LYS A 228 -22.02 -44.50 -5.01
N SER A 229 -22.91 -44.81 -4.08
CA SER A 229 -22.91 -46.04 -3.29
C SER A 229 -24.04 -46.98 -3.73
N ILE A 230 -23.92 -48.28 -3.41
CA ILE A 230 -25.01 -49.24 -3.60
C ILE A 230 -25.77 -49.32 -2.28
N ALA A 231 -26.97 -48.76 -2.25
CA ALA A 231 -27.87 -48.87 -1.12
C ALA A 231 -28.67 -50.19 -1.19
N ALA A 232 -28.87 -50.84 -0.05
CA ALA A 232 -29.58 -52.11 0.05
C ALA A 232 -30.58 -52.11 1.21
N LEU A 233 -31.75 -52.70 0.97
CA LEU A 233 -32.68 -53.12 2.01
C LEU A 233 -32.45 -54.59 2.30
N VAL A 234 -32.18 -54.89 3.56
CA VAL A 234 -31.86 -56.23 4.05
C VAL A 234 -32.79 -56.55 5.20
N LYS A 235 -33.34 -57.76 5.22
CA LYS A 235 -34.23 -58.23 6.28
C LYS A 235 -33.47 -59.15 7.26
N PHE A 236 -33.68 -58.95 8.55
CA PHE A 236 -33.04 -59.71 9.63
C PHE A 236 -34.10 -60.48 10.43
N PRO A 237 -34.04 -61.82 10.49
CA PRO A 237 -35.05 -62.60 11.20
C PRO A 237 -34.99 -62.35 12.71
N LEU A 238 -36.14 -62.05 13.32
CA LEU A 238 -36.28 -61.92 14.76
C LEU A 238 -36.26 -63.31 15.42
N THR A 239 -35.48 -63.45 16.48
CA THR A 239 -35.37 -64.67 17.30
C THR A 239 -36.20 -64.59 18.58
N SER A 240 -36.44 -63.38 19.09
CA SER A 240 -37.39 -63.12 20.17
C SER A 240 -38.05 -61.76 19.94
N MET A 241 -39.25 -61.59 20.49
CA MET A 241 -40.06 -60.39 20.34
C MET A 241 -40.94 -60.16 21.57
N PRO A 242 -41.24 -58.90 21.92
CA PRO A 242 -42.10 -58.56 23.05
C PRO A 242 -43.50 -59.12 22.87
N SER A 243 -44.20 -59.36 23.98
CA SER A 243 -45.61 -59.82 23.97
C SER A 243 -46.49 -58.94 23.09
N LYS A 244 -46.36 -57.61 23.21
CA LYS A 244 -47.12 -56.64 22.41
C LYS A 244 -46.98 -56.87 20.90
N LEU A 245 -45.78 -57.19 20.42
CA LEU A 245 -45.53 -57.51 19.01
C LEU A 245 -46.11 -58.88 18.63
N ARG A 246 -45.97 -59.90 19.50
CA ARG A 246 -46.58 -61.22 19.27
C ARG A 246 -48.09 -61.17 19.18
N ASP A 247 -48.74 -60.41 20.04
CA ASP A 247 -50.20 -60.28 20.12
C ASP A 247 -50.79 -59.58 18.89
N MET A 248 -49.98 -58.81 18.15
CA MET A 248 -50.37 -58.16 16.90
C MET A 248 -50.30 -59.09 15.67
N LEU A 249 -49.62 -60.23 15.77
CA LEU A 249 -49.40 -61.13 14.64
C LEU A 249 -50.49 -62.21 14.56
N PRO A 250 -50.83 -62.71 13.36
CA PRO A 250 -51.65 -63.91 13.23
C PRO A 250 -51.02 -65.09 13.97
N GLY A 251 -51.82 -65.91 14.66
CA GLY A 251 -51.35 -66.94 15.60
C GLY A 251 -50.38 -67.99 15.05
N ASP A 252 -50.30 -68.16 13.73
CA ASP A 252 -49.38 -69.08 13.05
C ASP A 252 -48.06 -68.42 12.61
N THR A 253 -47.85 -67.15 12.94
CA THR A 253 -46.69 -66.37 12.46
C THR A 253 -45.45 -66.67 13.31
N SER A 254 -44.53 -67.45 12.73
CA SER A 254 -43.26 -67.81 13.38
C SER A 254 -42.06 -66.98 12.91
N GLU A 255 -42.16 -66.28 11.78
CA GLU A 255 -41.05 -65.52 11.20
C GLU A 255 -41.44 -64.06 10.92
N VAL A 256 -40.83 -63.14 11.65
CA VAL A 256 -40.88 -61.69 11.43
C VAL A 256 -39.46 -61.20 11.18
N PHE A 257 -39.29 -60.25 10.24
CA PHE A 257 -37.98 -59.73 9.89
C PHE A 257 -37.88 -58.21 10.10
N ALA A 258 -36.84 -57.75 10.80
CA ALA A 258 -36.48 -56.34 10.89
C ALA A 258 -35.91 -55.85 9.56
N VAL A 259 -36.47 -54.78 8.99
CA VAL A 259 -35.99 -54.19 7.73
C VAL A 259 -34.93 -53.14 8.02
N VAL A 260 -33.70 -53.41 7.58
CA VAL A 260 -32.57 -52.49 7.66
C VAL A 260 -32.27 -51.91 6.29
N TRP A 261 -31.92 -50.63 6.26
CA TRP A 261 -31.33 -49.99 5.08
C TRP A 261 -29.86 -49.62 5.33
N THR A 262 -28.99 -49.81 4.35
CA THR A 262 -27.59 -49.35 4.41
C THR A 262 -27.05 -48.95 3.04
N THR A 263 -26.23 -47.91 2.99
CA THR A 263 -25.40 -47.52 1.82
C THR A 263 -24.04 -48.21 1.81
N THR A 264 -23.71 -48.94 2.87
CA THR A 264 -22.43 -49.62 3.05
C THR A 264 -22.62 -51.12 3.32
N PRO A 265 -23.15 -51.92 2.36
CA PRO A 265 -23.36 -53.35 2.57
C PRO A 265 -22.15 -54.10 3.15
N TRP A 266 -20.93 -53.69 2.80
CA TRP A 266 -19.69 -54.25 3.33
C TRP A 266 -19.56 -54.21 4.86
N THR A 267 -20.32 -53.39 5.59
CA THR A 267 -20.31 -53.35 7.08
C THR A 267 -21.23 -54.39 7.72
N LEU A 268 -22.14 -55.03 6.96
CA LEU A 268 -23.08 -56.03 7.48
C LEU A 268 -22.40 -57.23 8.19
N PRO A 269 -21.22 -57.74 7.75
CA PRO A 269 -20.48 -58.76 8.49
C PRO A 269 -20.09 -58.36 9.93
N ALA A 270 -20.01 -57.05 10.19
CA ALA A 270 -19.65 -56.48 11.48
C ALA A 270 -20.86 -56.07 12.33
N ASN A 271 -22.08 -56.39 11.89
CA ASN A 271 -23.31 -56.03 12.59
C ASN A 271 -23.38 -56.64 14.01
N ALA A 272 -23.66 -55.80 14.99
CA ALA A 272 -23.70 -56.18 16.41
C ALA A 272 -25.02 -55.84 17.12
N ALA A 273 -25.80 -54.90 16.58
CA ALA A 273 -27.14 -54.56 17.05
C ALA A 273 -27.99 -53.98 15.90
N ILE A 274 -29.29 -53.81 16.13
CA ILE A 274 -30.16 -52.95 15.32
C ILE A 274 -30.69 -51.84 16.23
N ALA A 275 -30.56 -50.59 15.81
CA ALA A 275 -31.05 -49.43 16.54
C ALA A 275 -32.44 -49.00 16.06
N VAL A 276 -33.30 -48.65 17.01
CA VAL A 276 -34.62 -48.03 16.83
C VAL A 276 -34.68 -46.72 17.63
N ASN A 277 -35.44 -45.74 17.16
CA ASN A 277 -35.65 -44.52 17.95
C ASN A 277 -36.70 -44.78 19.02
N PRO A 278 -36.48 -44.41 20.30
CA PRO A 278 -37.41 -44.71 21.38
C PRO A 278 -38.82 -44.12 21.16
N THR A 279 -38.93 -43.00 20.44
CA THR A 279 -40.18 -42.26 20.24
C THR A 279 -40.81 -42.42 18.86
N LEU A 280 -40.09 -43.02 17.88
CA LEU A 280 -40.67 -43.29 16.57
C LEU A 280 -41.66 -44.45 16.62
N GLU A 281 -42.68 -44.36 15.77
CA GLU A 281 -43.64 -45.44 15.56
C GLU A 281 -43.13 -46.43 14.50
N TYR A 282 -43.33 -47.70 14.80
CA TYR A 282 -42.99 -48.85 13.99
C TYR A 282 -44.26 -49.65 13.68
N SER A 283 -44.27 -50.29 12.52
CA SER A 283 -45.35 -51.13 12.03
C SER A 283 -44.81 -52.47 11.56
N VAL A 284 -45.59 -53.52 11.79
CA VAL A 284 -45.40 -54.79 11.10
C VAL A 284 -46.30 -54.81 9.88
N VAL A 285 -45.72 -55.17 8.75
CA VAL A 285 -46.45 -55.32 7.49
C VAL A 285 -46.26 -56.70 6.89
N LYS A 286 -47.19 -57.11 6.03
CA LYS A 286 -47.10 -58.34 5.26
C LYS A 286 -46.79 -58.01 3.81
N SER A 287 -45.61 -58.42 3.34
CA SER A 287 -45.24 -58.46 1.92
C SER A 287 -45.63 -59.82 1.35
N GLU A 288 -46.20 -59.83 0.14
CA GLU A 288 -46.56 -61.07 -0.55
C GLU A 288 -45.34 -61.95 -0.82
N ASN A 289 -44.20 -61.33 -1.15
CA ASN A 289 -42.97 -62.02 -1.54
C ASN A 289 -42.01 -62.27 -0.37
N HIS A 290 -42.10 -61.47 0.70
CA HIS A 290 -41.06 -61.43 1.73
C HIS A 290 -41.53 -61.76 3.15
N GLY A 291 -42.83 -61.99 3.38
CA GLY A 291 -43.40 -62.34 4.68
C GLY A 291 -43.66 -61.12 5.56
N TYR A 292 -43.56 -61.29 6.88
CA TYR A 292 -43.82 -60.22 7.85
C TYR A 292 -42.58 -59.38 8.09
N LEU A 293 -42.68 -58.07 7.88
CA LEU A 293 -41.59 -57.11 7.93
C LEU A 293 -41.86 -56.04 8.99
N LEU A 294 -40.92 -55.81 9.90
CA LEU A 294 -40.93 -54.71 10.85
C LEU A 294 -40.21 -53.50 10.25
N ILE A 295 -40.90 -52.38 10.14
CA ILE A 295 -40.41 -51.14 9.52
C ILE A 295 -40.92 -49.91 10.27
N GLY A 296 -40.21 -48.78 10.20
CA GLY A 296 -40.75 -47.50 10.69
C GLY A 296 -42.06 -47.14 9.96
N SER A 297 -43.10 -46.77 10.70
CA SER A 297 -44.44 -46.53 10.15
C SER A 297 -44.46 -45.49 9.03
N LEU A 298 -43.61 -44.46 9.13
CA LEU A 298 -43.48 -43.42 8.10
C LEU A 298 -42.68 -43.84 6.86
N ARG A 299 -42.10 -45.06 6.84
CA ARG A 299 -41.29 -45.58 5.72
C ARG A 299 -42.03 -46.61 4.86
N LEU A 300 -43.33 -46.78 5.06
CA LEU A 300 -44.17 -47.72 4.32
C LEU A 300 -44.17 -47.46 2.81
N GLU A 301 -44.41 -46.20 2.40
CA GLU A 301 -44.43 -45.81 0.99
C GLU A 301 -43.07 -46.02 0.32
N TYR A 302 -41.99 -45.74 1.05
CA TYR A 302 -40.62 -45.98 0.58
C TYR A 302 -40.37 -47.48 0.33
N LEU A 303 -40.80 -48.34 1.26
CA LEU A 303 -40.70 -49.80 1.10
C LEU A 303 -41.53 -50.30 -0.09
N GLN A 304 -42.79 -49.88 -0.20
CA GLN A 304 -43.70 -50.25 -1.30
C GLN A 304 -43.08 -49.90 -2.66
N THR A 305 -42.57 -48.68 -2.79
CA THR A 305 -41.93 -48.19 -4.02
C THR A 305 -40.73 -49.03 -4.42
N LEU A 306 -39.87 -49.39 -3.45
CA LEU A 306 -38.66 -50.15 -3.71
C LEU A 306 -38.92 -51.62 -4.04
N LEU A 307 -39.90 -52.23 -3.38
CA LEU A 307 -40.31 -53.61 -3.64
C LEU A 307 -41.18 -53.74 -4.90
N GLN A 308 -41.67 -52.63 -5.45
CA GLN A 308 -42.62 -52.60 -6.57
C GLN A 308 -43.92 -53.38 -6.25
N GLU A 309 -44.32 -53.37 -4.98
CA GLU A 309 -45.57 -54.00 -4.52
C GLU A 309 -46.69 -52.95 -4.52
N VAL A 310 -47.83 -53.31 -5.12
CA VAL A 310 -48.99 -52.40 -5.30
C VAL A 310 -49.63 -52.05 -3.97
N GLU A 311 -49.68 -52.99 -3.03
CA GLU A 311 -50.20 -52.79 -1.69
C GLU A 311 -49.44 -53.66 -0.69
N ILE A 312 -49.01 -53.06 0.42
CA ILE A 312 -48.39 -53.76 1.55
C ILE A 312 -49.32 -53.59 2.74
N ALA A 313 -49.90 -54.68 3.22
CA ALA A 313 -50.90 -54.66 4.29
C ALA A 313 -50.23 -54.45 5.65
N VAL A 314 -50.70 -53.47 6.43
CA VAL A 314 -50.29 -53.26 7.82
C VAL A 314 -50.99 -54.28 8.72
N VAL A 315 -50.21 -55.08 9.43
CA VAL A 315 -50.66 -56.17 10.30
C VAL A 315 -50.78 -55.69 11.75
N GLY A 316 -49.81 -54.89 12.20
CA GLY A 316 -49.76 -54.35 13.56
C GLY A 316 -49.11 -52.98 13.61
N SER A 317 -49.79 -52.01 14.23
CA SER A 317 -49.33 -50.62 14.37
C SER A 317 -50.20 -49.87 15.40
N PRO A 318 -49.69 -48.83 16.09
CA PRO A 318 -48.28 -48.43 16.20
C PRO A 318 -47.56 -49.15 17.35
N LEU A 319 -46.27 -49.42 17.16
CA LEU A 319 -45.32 -49.83 18.19
C LEU A 319 -44.31 -48.70 18.39
N LEU A 320 -44.16 -48.19 19.60
CA LEU A 320 -43.11 -47.21 19.89
C LEU A 320 -41.77 -47.93 20.02
N GLY A 321 -40.68 -47.31 19.57
CA GLY A 321 -39.38 -47.99 19.54
C GLY A 321 -38.89 -48.45 20.92
N TYR A 322 -39.21 -47.74 22.01
CA TYR A 322 -38.88 -48.22 23.37
C TYR A 322 -39.56 -49.55 23.72
N GLU A 323 -40.71 -49.85 23.10
CA GLU A 323 -41.43 -51.11 23.30
C GLU A 323 -40.75 -52.28 22.60
N LEU A 324 -39.87 -52.00 21.64
CA LEU A 324 -39.06 -53.00 20.94
C LEU A 324 -37.73 -53.29 21.66
N GLU A 325 -37.27 -52.43 22.55
CA GLU A 325 -36.00 -52.62 23.27
C GLU A 325 -36.04 -53.85 24.18
N SER A 326 -37.14 -54.03 24.91
CA SER A 326 -37.33 -55.15 25.83
C SER A 326 -37.58 -56.44 25.06
N GLU A 327 -36.71 -57.43 25.25
CA GLU A 327 -36.88 -58.82 24.78
C GLU A 327 -36.86 -59.03 23.26
N THR A 328 -36.52 -58.02 22.45
CA THR A 328 -36.34 -58.24 21.00
C THR A 328 -34.90 -58.59 20.68
N THR A 329 -34.74 -59.74 20.02
CA THR A 329 -33.45 -60.16 19.51
C THR A 329 -33.59 -60.66 18.08
N TYR A 330 -32.51 -60.61 17.31
CA TYR A 330 -32.48 -61.03 15.91
C TYR A 330 -31.25 -61.88 15.61
N ARG A 331 -31.32 -62.62 14.50
CA ARG A 331 -30.21 -63.42 13.99
C ARG A 331 -29.35 -62.60 13.01
N PRO A 332 -28.07 -62.31 13.33
CA PRO A 332 -27.16 -61.69 12.39
C PRO A 332 -26.84 -62.61 11.20
N LEU A 333 -26.69 -62.04 10.00
CA LEU A 333 -26.63 -62.82 8.74
C LEU A 333 -25.28 -63.50 8.47
N PHE A 334 -24.21 -63.02 9.11
CA PHE A 334 -22.82 -63.43 8.86
C PHE A 334 -22.19 -64.19 10.03
N LYS A 335 -22.98 -64.53 11.05
CA LYS A 335 -22.55 -65.35 12.19
C LYS A 335 -23.33 -66.68 12.18
N ASP A 336 -22.95 -67.61 13.05
CA ASP A 336 -23.64 -68.89 13.19
C ASP A 336 -25.09 -68.72 13.64
N GLU A 337 -25.95 -69.66 13.26
CA GLU A 337 -27.40 -69.55 13.47
C GLU A 337 -27.83 -69.56 14.94
N SER A 338 -26.96 -70.01 15.85
CA SER A 338 -27.18 -69.97 17.29
C SER A 338 -26.93 -68.60 17.92
N VAL A 339 -26.29 -67.67 17.20
CA VAL A 339 -25.99 -66.33 17.69
C VAL A 339 -27.22 -65.45 17.56
N SER A 340 -27.56 -64.76 18.64
CA SER A 340 -28.63 -63.77 18.67
C SER A 340 -28.10 -62.43 19.19
N LYS A 341 -28.62 -61.33 18.64
CA LYS A 341 -28.19 -59.95 18.92
C LYS A 341 -29.37 -59.06 19.29
N PRO A 342 -29.18 -58.04 20.13
CA PRO A 342 -30.29 -57.21 20.62
C PRO A 342 -30.73 -56.14 19.61
N ILE A 343 -32.00 -55.73 19.71
CA ILE A 343 -32.44 -54.43 19.23
C ILE A 343 -32.28 -53.42 20.38
N ILE A 344 -31.68 -52.27 20.11
CA ILE A 344 -31.37 -51.22 21.09
C ILE A 344 -32.03 -49.90 20.72
N VAL A 345 -32.20 -49.00 21.69
CA VAL A 345 -32.70 -47.65 21.44
C VAL A 345 -31.56 -46.69 21.10
N ALA A 346 -31.78 -45.81 20.12
CA ALA A 346 -30.85 -44.76 19.75
C ALA A 346 -31.56 -43.54 19.17
N ASP A 347 -31.30 -42.36 19.73
CA ASP A 347 -31.96 -41.12 19.34
C ASP A 347 -31.55 -40.60 17.95
N PHE A 348 -30.40 -41.05 17.43
CA PHE A 348 -29.93 -40.67 16.08
C PHE A 348 -30.74 -41.32 14.95
N VAL A 349 -31.52 -42.37 15.25
CA VAL A 349 -32.38 -43.01 14.25
C VAL A 349 -33.54 -42.08 13.91
N THR A 350 -33.72 -41.80 12.61
CA THR A 350 -34.80 -40.92 12.12
C THR A 350 -35.73 -41.64 11.14
N ALA A 351 -36.88 -41.05 10.87
CA ALA A 351 -37.83 -41.51 9.87
C ALA A 351 -37.65 -40.83 8.49
N ASP A 352 -36.64 -39.98 8.33
CA ASP A 352 -36.43 -39.23 7.09
C ASP A 352 -35.70 -40.06 6.03
N THR A 353 -34.85 -41.01 6.46
CA THR A 353 -34.03 -41.82 5.56
C THR A 353 -34.10 -43.31 5.88
N GLY A 354 -33.83 -44.16 4.88
CA GLY A 354 -33.80 -45.61 5.03
C GLY A 354 -35.14 -46.25 5.41
N SER A 355 -35.10 -47.20 6.36
CA SER A 355 -36.26 -47.98 6.82
C SER A 355 -36.78 -47.59 8.20
N GLY A 356 -36.10 -46.66 8.90
CA GLY A 356 -36.38 -46.35 10.30
C GLY A 356 -35.77 -47.34 11.31
N LEU A 357 -35.10 -48.40 10.84
CA LEU A 357 -34.24 -49.27 11.65
C LEU A 357 -32.83 -49.24 11.08
N VAL A 358 -31.84 -49.01 11.93
CA VAL A 358 -30.43 -48.86 11.51
C VAL A 358 -29.65 -50.04 12.03
N HIS A 359 -28.92 -50.76 11.17
CA HIS A 359 -27.97 -51.74 11.69
C HIS A 359 -26.77 -51.00 12.28
N CYS A 360 -26.34 -51.44 13.46
CA CYS A 360 -25.13 -50.91 14.08
C CYS A 360 -23.97 -51.87 13.83
N ALA A 361 -22.90 -51.33 13.25
CA ALA A 361 -21.59 -51.96 13.20
C ALA A 361 -20.62 -51.06 13.97
N PRO A 362 -20.44 -51.26 15.29
CA PRO A 362 -19.67 -50.35 16.16
C PRO A 362 -18.19 -50.24 15.78
N GLY A 363 -17.69 -51.11 14.89
CA GLY A 363 -16.37 -50.95 14.29
C GLY A 363 -16.32 -50.02 13.08
N HIS A 364 -17.45 -49.52 12.57
CA HIS A 364 -17.54 -48.81 11.29
C HIS A 364 -18.42 -47.54 11.33
N GLY A 365 -18.94 -47.17 12.50
CA GLY A 365 -19.71 -45.94 12.71
C GLY A 365 -19.44 -45.35 14.08
N MET A 366 -19.31 -44.02 14.17
CA MET A 366 -19.04 -43.34 15.45
C MET A 366 -20.27 -43.36 16.37
N GLU A 367 -21.44 -43.04 15.80
CA GLU A 367 -22.73 -43.10 16.50
C GLU A 367 -23.05 -44.54 16.93
N ASP A 368 -22.82 -45.51 16.03
CA ASP A 368 -22.90 -46.95 16.34
C ASP A 368 -22.01 -47.34 17.52
N TYR A 369 -20.76 -46.87 17.53
CA TYR A 369 -19.81 -47.16 18.60
C TYR A 369 -20.28 -46.62 19.94
N GLU A 370 -20.70 -45.34 19.99
CA GLU A 370 -21.11 -44.69 21.23
C GLU A 370 -22.36 -45.35 21.82
N VAL A 371 -23.37 -45.65 21.00
CA VAL A 371 -24.59 -46.31 21.48
C VAL A 371 -24.33 -47.77 21.86
N CYS A 372 -23.54 -48.51 21.08
CA CYS A 372 -23.21 -49.91 21.39
C CYS A 372 -22.39 -49.99 22.68
N LEU A 373 -21.42 -49.10 22.86
CA LEU A 373 -20.59 -49.05 24.06
C LEU A 373 -21.43 -48.77 25.32
N ALA A 374 -22.42 -47.87 25.23
CA ALA A 374 -23.35 -47.59 26.32
C ALA A 374 -24.18 -48.84 26.72
N HIS A 375 -24.39 -49.77 25.79
CA HIS A 375 -25.06 -51.06 26.01
C HIS A 375 -24.08 -52.22 26.28
N GLY A 376 -22.78 -51.94 26.48
CA GLY A 376 -21.76 -52.97 26.74
C GLY A 376 -21.37 -53.81 25.51
N ILE A 377 -21.72 -53.38 24.30
CA ILE A 377 -21.38 -54.05 23.04
C ILE A 377 -20.04 -53.51 22.54
N THR A 378 -19.05 -54.39 22.42
CA THR A 378 -17.69 -54.04 21.98
C THR A 378 -17.60 -53.83 20.47
N ALA A 379 -16.74 -52.90 20.05
CA ALA A 379 -16.45 -52.65 18.63
C ALA A 379 -15.78 -53.86 17.96
N TYR A 380 -16.15 -54.11 16.71
CA TYR A 380 -15.65 -55.23 15.91
C TYR A 380 -15.51 -54.79 14.45
N ALA A 381 -14.32 -54.97 13.84
CA ALA A 381 -14.00 -54.46 12.51
C ALA A 381 -13.17 -55.49 11.71
N PRO A 382 -13.81 -56.42 10.97
CA PRO A 382 -13.14 -57.50 10.23
C PRO A 382 -12.55 -57.03 8.89
N VAL A 383 -11.78 -55.95 8.94
CA VAL A 383 -11.14 -55.30 7.79
C VAL A 383 -9.68 -55.02 8.16
N ASN A 384 -8.75 -55.22 7.24
CA ASN A 384 -7.32 -54.94 7.44
C ASN A 384 -6.95 -53.52 6.99
N ASP A 385 -5.65 -53.18 7.06
CA ASP A 385 -5.12 -51.84 6.80
C ASP A 385 -5.25 -51.39 5.32
N GLU A 386 -5.38 -52.36 4.41
CA GLU A 386 -5.57 -52.13 2.97
C GLU A 386 -7.05 -52.00 2.59
N GLY A 387 -7.96 -52.07 3.55
CA GLY A 387 -9.40 -52.08 3.29
C GLY A 387 -9.87 -53.40 2.68
N LEU A 388 -9.20 -54.51 3.00
CA LEU A 388 -9.61 -55.86 2.61
C LEU A 388 -10.27 -56.57 3.80
N PHE A 389 -11.27 -57.41 3.55
CA PHE A 389 -11.83 -58.24 4.61
C PHE A 389 -10.81 -59.23 5.19
N THR A 390 -10.93 -59.52 6.49
CA THR A 390 -10.19 -60.57 7.20
C THR A 390 -11.01 -61.85 7.30
N ASP A 391 -10.38 -62.95 7.72
CA ASP A 391 -11.06 -64.24 7.94
C ASP A 391 -12.19 -64.15 8.98
N GLU A 392 -12.11 -63.18 9.89
CA GLU A 392 -13.11 -62.96 10.93
C GLU A 392 -14.47 -62.52 10.34
N ALA A 393 -14.50 -61.93 9.14
CA ALA A 393 -15.73 -61.43 8.53
C ALA A 393 -16.81 -62.52 8.44
N ILE A 394 -16.43 -63.74 8.06
CA ILE A 394 -17.30 -64.93 8.05
C ILE A 394 -16.48 -66.13 8.57
N PRO A 395 -16.40 -66.35 9.88
CA PRO A 395 -15.51 -67.36 10.45
C PRO A 395 -15.81 -68.78 9.96
N SER A 396 -17.08 -69.07 9.64
CA SER A 396 -17.53 -70.35 9.11
C SER A 396 -17.18 -70.59 7.64
N ASN A 397 -16.88 -69.53 6.88
CA ASN A 397 -16.42 -69.62 5.50
C ASN A 397 -15.57 -68.39 5.08
N PRO A 398 -14.32 -68.29 5.56
CA PRO A 398 -13.44 -67.14 5.29
C PRO A 398 -13.24 -66.85 3.80
N SER A 399 -13.20 -67.91 2.97
CA SER A 399 -12.93 -67.84 1.52
C SER A 399 -13.90 -66.95 0.73
N LEU A 400 -15.08 -66.66 1.29
CA LEU A 400 -16.09 -65.85 0.62
C LEU A 400 -15.72 -64.37 0.57
N LEU A 401 -15.12 -63.83 1.64
CA LEU A 401 -14.80 -62.40 1.75
C LEU A 401 -13.31 -62.10 1.94
N SER A 402 -12.56 -62.98 2.61
CA SER A 402 -11.17 -62.71 3.02
C SER A 402 -10.31 -62.26 1.83
N GLY A 403 -9.53 -61.20 2.03
CA GLY A 403 -8.67 -60.57 1.02
C GLY A 403 -9.39 -59.70 -0.02
N LYS A 404 -10.73 -59.58 0.01
CA LYS A 404 -11.47 -58.77 -0.97
C LYS A 404 -11.62 -57.30 -0.54
N PRO A 405 -11.44 -56.31 -1.44
CA PRO A 405 -11.59 -54.90 -1.10
C PRO A 405 -13.03 -54.52 -0.74
N VAL A 406 -13.22 -53.90 0.43
CA VAL A 406 -14.54 -53.56 0.96
C VAL A 406 -15.30 -52.53 0.13
N LEU A 407 -14.60 -51.60 -0.54
CA LEU A 407 -15.21 -50.59 -1.42
C LEU A 407 -15.39 -51.08 -2.88
N GLY A 408 -15.04 -52.34 -3.17
CA GLY A 408 -15.05 -52.90 -4.52
C GLY A 408 -15.77 -54.24 -4.57
N GLU A 409 -14.99 -55.30 -4.83
CA GLU A 409 -15.52 -56.67 -4.98
C GLU A 409 -16.15 -57.20 -3.68
N GLY A 410 -15.57 -56.88 -2.52
CA GLY A 410 -16.10 -57.31 -1.22
C GLY A 410 -17.54 -56.85 -0.99
N ASN A 411 -17.87 -55.60 -1.33
CA ASN A 411 -19.24 -55.09 -1.22
C ASN A 411 -20.23 -55.87 -2.10
N LYS A 412 -19.81 -56.23 -3.31
CA LYS A 412 -20.64 -57.01 -4.25
C LYS A 412 -20.88 -58.42 -3.72
N ASP A 413 -19.87 -59.05 -3.17
CA ASP A 413 -19.97 -60.43 -2.67
C ASP A 413 -20.73 -60.52 -1.35
N VAL A 414 -20.67 -59.50 -0.50
CA VAL A 414 -21.58 -59.36 0.64
C VAL A 414 -23.03 -59.35 0.17
N LEU A 415 -23.38 -58.54 -0.83
CA LEU A 415 -24.75 -58.51 -1.35
C LEU A 415 -25.17 -59.84 -1.99
N LYS A 416 -24.30 -60.50 -2.74
CA LYS A 416 -24.58 -61.84 -3.30
C LYS A 416 -24.83 -62.86 -2.19
N TYR A 417 -24.08 -62.80 -1.09
CA TYR A 417 -24.27 -63.69 0.04
C TYR A 417 -25.62 -63.47 0.72
N VAL A 418 -25.97 -62.21 1.00
CA VAL A 418 -27.28 -61.85 1.57
C VAL A 418 -28.43 -62.28 0.65
N GLU A 419 -28.28 -62.11 -0.66
CA GLU A 419 -29.22 -62.57 -1.69
C GLU A 419 -29.34 -64.10 -1.69
N SER A 420 -28.22 -64.85 -1.60
CA SER A 420 -28.22 -66.32 -1.52
C SER A 420 -28.91 -66.88 -0.29
N LYS A 421 -28.99 -66.09 0.80
CA LYS A 421 -29.72 -66.43 2.03
C LYS A 421 -31.19 -66.01 2.00
N GLY A 422 -31.67 -65.42 0.89
CA GLY A 422 -33.04 -64.91 0.75
C GLY A 422 -33.35 -63.70 1.62
N GLN A 423 -32.32 -62.96 2.07
CA GLN A 423 -32.46 -61.85 3.02
C GLN A 423 -32.34 -60.47 2.36
N LEU A 424 -32.03 -60.40 1.05
CA LEU A 424 -31.99 -59.15 0.30
C LEU A 424 -33.40 -58.80 -0.20
N LEU A 425 -33.90 -57.62 0.17
CA LEU A 425 -35.21 -57.12 -0.26
C LEU A 425 -35.10 -56.31 -1.56
N ALA A 426 -34.21 -55.32 -1.58
CA ALA A 426 -33.98 -54.46 -2.73
C ALA A 426 -32.56 -53.89 -2.72
N LYS A 427 -32.05 -53.48 -3.88
CA LYS A 427 -30.79 -52.72 -4.02
C LYS A 427 -30.90 -51.66 -5.12
N HIS A 428 -30.33 -50.48 -4.90
CA HIS A 428 -30.32 -49.37 -5.87
C HIS A 428 -29.04 -48.52 -5.74
N ILE A 429 -28.75 -47.71 -6.77
CA ILE A 429 -27.66 -46.73 -6.71
C ILE A 429 -28.15 -45.51 -5.93
N TYR A 430 -27.36 -45.07 -4.97
CA TYR A 430 -27.63 -43.89 -4.15
C TYR A 430 -26.47 -42.88 -4.29
N GLU A 431 -26.80 -41.68 -4.76
CA GLU A 431 -25.84 -40.59 -4.93
C GLU A 431 -25.91 -39.65 -3.73
N HIS A 432 -24.79 -39.45 -3.04
CA HIS A 432 -24.76 -38.70 -1.78
C HIS A 432 -23.38 -38.16 -1.45
N LYS A 433 -23.33 -37.38 -0.37
CA LYS A 433 -22.10 -36.79 0.15
C LYS A 433 -21.23 -37.83 0.85
N TYR A 434 -19.98 -38.00 0.40
CA TYR A 434 -19.07 -38.99 0.96
C TYR A 434 -17.66 -38.44 1.22
N PRO A 435 -16.96 -38.87 2.29
CA PRO A 435 -15.60 -38.44 2.60
C PRO A 435 -14.55 -39.12 1.70
N TYR A 436 -13.63 -38.31 1.20
CA TYR A 436 -12.47 -38.70 0.41
C TYR A 436 -11.19 -38.25 1.09
N ASP A 437 -10.13 -39.04 0.89
CA ASP A 437 -8.77 -38.65 1.27
C ASP A 437 -8.40 -37.42 0.44
N TRP A 438 -8.17 -36.30 1.12
CA TRP A 438 -7.89 -35.02 0.47
C TRP A 438 -6.66 -35.04 -0.45
N ARG A 439 -5.79 -36.05 -0.32
CA ARG A 439 -4.56 -36.15 -1.08
C ARG A 439 -4.64 -37.19 -2.18
N THR A 440 -5.05 -38.41 -1.87
CA THR A 440 -5.16 -39.47 -2.89
C THR A 440 -6.41 -39.32 -3.75
N LYS A 441 -7.40 -38.54 -3.27
CA LYS A 441 -8.71 -38.36 -3.92
C LYS A 441 -9.48 -39.67 -4.08
N LEU A 442 -9.23 -40.63 -3.18
CA LEU A 442 -9.94 -41.91 -3.10
C LEU A 442 -10.86 -41.95 -1.87
N PRO A 443 -11.94 -42.75 -1.90
CA PRO A 443 -12.90 -42.79 -0.79
C PRO A 443 -12.27 -43.35 0.50
N VAL A 444 -12.69 -42.81 1.64
CA VAL A 444 -12.24 -43.20 2.99
C VAL A 444 -13.28 -44.13 3.61
N ILE A 445 -12.84 -45.09 4.43
CA ILE A 445 -13.76 -45.91 5.23
C ILE A 445 -13.71 -45.49 6.70
N VAL A 446 -14.74 -45.83 7.46
CA VAL A 446 -14.68 -45.74 8.92
C VAL A 446 -14.38 -47.14 9.45
N ARG A 447 -13.33 -47.26 10.26
CA ARG A 447 -12.85 -48.54 10.79
C ARG A 447 -12.29 -48.36 12.19
N ALA A 448 -12.65 -49.26 13.10
CA ALA A 448 -12.07 -49.31 14.42
C ALA A 448 -10.65 -49.86 14.34
N THR A 449 -9.72 -49.09 14.89
CA THR A 449 -8.31 -49.45 15.01
C THR A 449 -7.84 -49.03 16.39
N GLU A 450 -6.80 -49.69 16.92
CA GLU A 450 -6.20 -49.26 18.18
C GLU A 450 -5.39 -47.99 17.92
N GLN A 451 -5.89 -46.86 18.41
CA GLN A 451 -5.28 -45.55 18.19
C GLN A 451 -5.09 -44.80 19.52
N TRP A 452 -4.20 -43.82 19.49
CA TRP A 452 -3.97 -42.88 20.58
C TRP A 452 -4.86 -41.65 20.41
N PHE A 453 -5.58 -41.30 21.48
CA PHE A 453 -6.48 -40.17 21.52
C PHE A 453 -6.05 -39.20 22.63
N ALA A 454 -6.13 -37.91 22.34
CA ALA A 454 -6.13 -36.87 23.34
C ALA A 454 -7.58 -36.57 23.76
N ASP A 455 -7.87 -36.66 25.06
CA ASP A 455 -9.18 -36.35 25.63
C ASP A 455 -9.40 -34.84 25.66
N VAL A 456 -10.28 -34.37 24.77
CA VAL A 456 -10.65 -32.96 24.68
C VAL A 456 -11.82 -32.67 25.61
N GLY A 457 -12.62 -33.67 25.98
CA GLY A 457 -13.76 -33.53 26.88
C GLY A 457 -13.36 -32.92 28.21
N ASP A 458 -12.28 -33.42 28.81
CA ASP A 458 -11.78 -32.98 30.12
C ASP A 458 -11.32 -31.52 30.15
N ILE A 459 -10.85 -30.99 29.01
CA ILE A 459 -10.35 -29.60 28.91
C ILE A 459 -11.29 -28.67 28.15
N ARG A 460 -12.42 -29.17 27.63
CA ARG A 460 -13.33 -28.43 26.73
C ARG A 460 -13.85 -27.15 27.38
N HIS A 461 -14.27 -27.25 28.63
CA HIS A 461 -14.82 -26.11 29.37
C HIS A 461 -13.78 -25.00 29.56
N ASP A 462 -12.53 -25.38 29.83
CA ASP A 462 -11.42 -24.43 30.02
C ASP A 462 -11.01 -23.78 28.70
N ALA A 463 -10.98 -24.55 27.61
CA ALA A 463 -10.73 -24.03 26.28
C ALA A 463 -11.80 -22.99 25.87
N LEU A 464 -13.08 -23.30 26.05
CA LEU A 464 -14.18 -22.37 25.72
C LEU A 464 -14.17 -21.11 26.61
N ARG A 465 -13.82 -21.26 27.88
CA ARG A 465 -13.67 -20.13 28.80
C ARG A 465 -12.53 -19.22 28.37
N ALA A 466 -11.38 -19.78 28.05
CA ALA A 466 -10.19 -19.04 27.64
C ALA A 466 -10.42 -18.20 26.37
N LEU A 467 -11.34 -18.63 25.49
CA LEU A 467 -11.71 -17.86 24.30
C LEU A 467 -12.56 -16.62 24.60
N LYS A 468 -13.21 -16.51 25.78
CA LYS A 468 -14.06 -15.35 26.11
C LYS A 468 -13.27 -14.04 26.07
N ASP A 469 -12.05 -14.06 26.57
CA ASP A 469 -11.17 -12.87 26.68
C ASP A 469 -10.33 -12.63 25.42
N VAL A 470 -10.53 -13.40 24.35
CA VAL A 470 -9.84 -13.22 23.06
C VAL A 470 -10.59 -12.24 22.19
N GLN A 471 -9.89 -11.30 21.56
CA GLN A 471 -10.45 -10.45 20.51
C GLN A 471 -10.42 -11.19 19.16
N PHE A 472 -11.56 -11.30 18.47
CA PHE A 472 -11.65 -11.94 17.17
C PHE A 472 -11.84 -10.90 16.06
N ILE A 473 -11.10 -11.08 14.95
CA ILE A 473 -11.22 -10.23 13.76
C ILE A 473 -11.35 -11.12 12.52
N PRO A 474 -12.54 -11.24 11.89
CA PRO A 474 -13.83 -10.69 12.31
C PRO A 474 -14.41 -11.45 13.52
N GLU A 475 -15.38 -10.84 14.23
CA GLU A 475 -16.02 -11.44 15.42
C GLU A 475 -16.70 -12.79 15.13
N THR A 476 -17.15 -13.01 13.89
CA THR A 476 -17.75 -14.29 13.47
C THR A 476 -16.78 -15.49 13.59
N GLY A 477 -15.47 -15.25 13.64
CA GLY A 477 -14.47 -16.27 13.91
C GLY A 477 -14.65 -16.98 15.27
N ARG A 478 -15.17 -16.26 16.28
CA ARG A 478 -15.42 -16.81 17.62
C ARG A 478 -16.37 -17.99 17.57
N SER A 479 -17.57 -17.76 17.03
CA SER A 479 -18.63 -18.77 16.95
C SER A 479 -18.16 -20.02 16.20
N ARG A 480 -17.32 -19.82 15.17
CA ARG A 480 -16.76 -20.91 14.38
C ARG A 480 -15.77 -21.76 15.18
N LEU A 481 -14.78 -21.13 15.83
CA LEU A 481 -13.81 -21.85 16.65
C LEU A 481 -14.49 -22.54 17.84
N GLU A 482 -15.41 -21.86 18.52
CA GLU A 482 -16.17 -22.44 19.63
C GLU A 482 -16.99 -23.65 19.21
N SER A 483 -17.64 -23.61 18.04
CA SER A 483 -18.42 -24.74 17.52
C SER A 483 -17.53 -25.97 17.31
N PHE A 484 -16.35 -25.80 16.70
CA PHE A 484 -15.40 -26.89 16.52
C PHE A 484 -14.87 -27.45 17.84
N VAL A 485 -14.66 -26.61 18.86
CA VAL A 485 -14.24 -27.08 20.20
C VAL A 485 -15.38 -27.78 20.93
N LYS A 486 -16.63 -27.28 20.82
CA LYS A 486 -17.82 -27.88 21.48
C LYS A 486 -18.09 -29.30 20.99
N ASN A 487 -17.98 -29.51 19.68
CA ASN A 487 -18.34 -30.77 19.03
C ASN A 487 -17.21 -31.82 19.04
N ARG A 488 -16.00 -31.46 19.52
CA ARG A 488 -14.87 -32.40 19.59
C ARG A 488 -14.78 -33.03 20.98
N SER A 489 -15.07 -34.32 21.08
CA SER A 489 -14.90 -35.11 22.30
C SER A 489 -13.46 -35.60 22.45
N GLU A 490 -12.92 -36.21 21.42
CA GLU A 490 -11.57 -36.78 21.40
C GLU A 490 -10.83 -36.37 20.13
N TRP A 491 -9.51 -36.30 20.20
CA TRP A 491 -8.64 -36.04 19.07
C TRP A 491 -7.73 -37.24 18.82
N CYS A 492 -7.91 -37.94 17.70
CA CYS A 492 -7.01 -39.00 17.25
C CYS A 492 -5.65 -38.42 16.86
N ILE A 493 -4.63 -38.67 17.68
CA ILE A 493 -3.29 -38.09 17.54
C ILE A 493 -2.29 -39.06 16.91
N SER A 494 -2.61 -40.35 16.72
CA SER A 494 -1.71 -41.31 16.08
C SER A 494 -1.90 -41.37 14.56
N ARG A 495 -0.80 -41.59 13.85
CA ARG A 495 -0.74 -41.81 12.39
C ARG A 495 0.23 -42.96 12.10
N GLN A 496 -0.14 -43.84 11.16
CA GLN A 496 0.63 -45.04 10.82
C GLN A 496 1.68 -44.71 9.75
N ARG A 497 2.53 -43.71 10.02
CA ARG A 497 3.49 -43.15 9.06
C ARG A 497 4.90 -43.14 9.65
N ALA A 498 5.89 -42.95 8.79
CA ALA A 498 7.29 -42.89 9.21
C ALA A 498 7.75 -41.45 9.48
N TRP A 499 7.20 -40.46 8.77
CA TRP A 499 7.64 -39.07 8.84
C TRP A 499 6.82 -38.20 9.79
N GLY A 500 7.27 -38.14 11.04
CA GLY A 500 6.74 -37.31 12.11
C GLY A 500 7.46 -37.58 13.44
N VAL A 501 7.01 -36.93 14.51
CA VAL A 501 7.48 -37.22 15.87
C VAL A 501 6.87 -38.55 16.34
N PRO A 502 7.64 -39.53 16.86
CA PRO A 502 7.09 -40.82 17.27
C PRO A 502 6.23 -40.66 18.53
N ILE A 503 5.17 -41.46 18.65
CA ILE A 503 4.50 -41.64 19.96
C ILE A 503 5.39 -42.56 20.81
N PRO A 504 5.91 -42.08 21.96
CA PRO A 504 6.90 -42.82 22.77
C PRO A 504 6.25 -43.92 23.61
N ALA A 505 5.58 -44.87 22.94
CA ALA A 505 4.93 -46.04 23.52
C ALA A 505 5.77 -47.30 23.30
N LEU A 506 5.79 -48.18 24.31
CA LEU A 506 6.34 -49.53 24.22
C LEU A 506 5.19 -50.54 24.19
N TYR A 507 5.37 -51.65 23.47
CA TYR A 507 4.36 -52.70 23.35
C TYR A 507 4.94 -54.02 23.81
N HIS A 508 4.23 -54.73 24.67
CA HIS A 508 4.62 -56.10 25.03
C HIS A 508 4.48 -57.00 23.80
N ARG A 509 5.52 -57.77 23.46
CA ARG A 509 5.59 -58.52 22.19
C ARG A 509 4.52 -59.60 22.08
N GLU A 510 4.14 -60.22 23.19
CA GLU A 510 3.17 -61.33 23.20
C GLU A 510 1.73 -60.86 23.34
N THR A 511 1.48 -59.88 24.22
CA THR A 511 0.11 -59.45 24.58
C THR A 511 -0.35 -58.23 23.78
N GLY A 512 0.57 -57.48 23.16
CA GLY A 512 0.26 -56.22 22.49
C GLY A 512 -0.09 -55.07 23.44
N GLU A 513 -0.05 -55.30 24.75
CA GLU A 513 -0.35 -54.28 25.75
C GLU A 513 0.63 -53.11 25.64
N ALA A 514 0.08 -51.90 25.62
CA ALA A 514 0.84 -50.67 25.48
C ALA A 514 1.27 -50.11 26.85
N ILE A 515 2.54 -49.77 26.98
CA ILE A 515 3.09 -49.03 28.12
C ILE A 515 3.37 -47.60 27.69
N LEU A 516 2.59 -46.68 28.28
CA LEU A 516 2.76 -45.24 28.12
C LEU A 516 2.55 -44.56 29.48
N THR A 517 3.65 -44.43 30.22
CA THR A 517 3.69 -43.87 31.58
C THR A 517 4.67 -42.71 31.63
N GLU A 518 4.56 -41.84 32.64
CA GLU A 518 5.51 -40.74 32.87
C GLU A 518 6.97 -41.24 32.83
N LYS A 519 7.26 -42.35 33.52
CA LYS A 519 8.60 -42.96 33.58
C LYS A 519 9.07 -43.49 32.24
N SER A 520 8.19 -44.19 31.49
CA SER A 520 8.57 -44.76 30.20
C SER A 520 8.81 -43.67 29.15
N VAL A 521 7.92 -42.68 29.10
CA VAL A 521 8.03 -41.54 28.17
C VAL A 521 9.27 -40.71 28.48
N SER A 522 9.50 -40.34 29.75
CA SER A 522 10.69 -39.57 30.17
C SER A 522 12.00 -40.29 29.83
N HIS A 523 12.03 -41.62 30.02
CA HIS A 523 13.18 -42.44 29.65
C HIS A 523 13.42 -42.41 28.13
N ILE A 524 12.39 -42.64 27.33
CA ILE A 524 12.47 -42.60 25.86
C ILE A 524 12.93 -41.22 25.38
N MET A 525 12.37 -40.14 25.92
CA MET A 525 12.77 -38.78 25.60
C MET A 525 14.26 -38.54 25.86
N LYS A 526 14.80 -39.09 26.95
CA LYS A 526 16.24 -39.00 27.25
C LYS A 526 17.08 -39.73 26.19
N VAL A 527 16.66 -40.91 25.75
CA VAL A 527 17.37 -41.65 24.68
C VAL A 527 17.29 -40.89 23.35
N ILE A 528 16.14 -40.32 23.01
CA ILE A 528 15.96 -39.45 21.83
C ILE A 528 16.88 -38.23 21.90
N ASP A 529 17.02 -37.61 23.07
CA ASP A 529 17.92 -36.46 23.23
C ASP A 529 19.40 -36.88 23.07
N GLU A 530 19.81 -38.04 23.57
CA GLU A 530 21.19 -38.52 23.45
C GLU A 530 21.53 -38.98 22.02
N ARG A 531 20.61 -39.69 21.34
CA ARG A 531 20.88 -40.39 20.06
C ARG A 531 20.25 -39.73 18.83
N GLY A 532 19.36 -38.77 19.02
CA GLY A 532 18.56 -38.15 17.96
C GLY A 532 17.29 -38.94 17.64
N ILE A 533 16.24 -38.26 17.18
CA ILE A 533 14.91 -38.86 16.98
C ILE A 533 14.89 -40.00 15.97
N ASP A 534 15.74 -39.94 14.94
CA ASP A 534 15.79 -40.95 13.88
C ASP A 534 16.26 -42.33 14.40
N SER A 535 17.00 -42.35 15.53
CA SER A 535 17.42 -43.58 16.22
C SER A 535 16.24 -44.45 16.69
N TRP A 536 15.05 -43.86 16.86
CA TRP A 536 13.81 -44.59 17.15
C TRP A 536 13.47 -45.63 16.07
N TRP A 537 13.85 -45.40 14.82
CA TRP A 537 13.66 -46.33 13.70
C TRP A 537 14.94 -47.03 13.25
N THR A 538 16.12 -46.43 13.45
CA THR A 538 17.38 -47.00 12.93
C THR A 538 18.10 -47.92 13.91
N ASP A 539 17.95 -47.72 15.21
CA ASP A 539 18.56 -48.61 16.20
C ASP A 539 17.91 -50.00 16.14
N ASP A 540 18.63 -51.02 16.61
CA ASP A 540 18.09 -52.38 16.71
C ASP A 540 16.80 -52.40 17.57
N GLU A 541 15.79 -53.16 17.13
CA GLU A 541 14.50 -53.24 17.83
C GLU A 541 14.64 -53.78 19.26
N ASN A 542 15.71 -54.54 19.55
CA ASN A 542 16.00 -55.13 20.85
C ASN A 542 17.02 -54.33 21.66
N ASP A 543 17.43 -53.14 21.22
CA ASP A 543 18.40 -52.34 21.98
C ASP A 543 17.82 -51.99 23.37
N PRO A 544 18.44 -52.48 24.46
CA PRO A 544 17.92 -52.31 25.81
C PRO A 544 17.90 -50.85 26.25
N ALA A 545 18.63 -49.95 25.58
CA ALA A 545 18.62 -48.53 25.86
C ALA A 545 17.21 -47.94 25.77
N TRP A 546 16.34 -48.44 24.89
CA TRP A 546 14.97 -47.94 24.73
C TRP A 546 14.00 -48.39 25.81
N ILE A 547 14.35 -49.41 26.60
CA ILE A 547 13.49 -49.97 27.64
C ILE A 547 13.92 -49.44 29.01
N PRO A 548 13.01 -48.82 29.80
CA PRO A 548 13.29 -48.41 31.18
C PRO A 548 13.77 -49.58 32.04
N SER A 549 14.69 -49.33 32.97
CA SER A 549 15.24 -50.39 33.86
C SER A 549 14.18 -51.16 34.63
N SER A 550 13.06 -50.53 35.00
CA SER A 550 11.94 -51.17 35.69
C SER A 550 11.20 -52.23 34.87
N LEU A 551 11.38 -52.24 33.54
CA LEU A 551 10.74 -53.18 32.62
C LEU A 551 11.71 -54.24 32.08
N ARG A 552 13.00 -54.16 32.42
CA ARG A 552 14.06 -55.09 31.96
C ARG A 552 14.10 -56.39 32.77
N GLY A 553 12.95 -57.04 32.98
CA GLY A 553 12.85 -58.32 33.67
C GLY A 553 13.73 -59.43 33.04
N SER A 554 13.83 -60.58 33.71
CA SER A 554 14.77 -61.69 33.42
C SER A 554 14.68 -62.34 32.02
N SER A 555 13.73 -61.92 31.19
CA SER A 555 13.66 -62.22 29.75
C SER A 555 13.90 -60.93 28.96
N GLY A 556 15.14 -60.72 28.52
CA GLY A 556 15.47 -59.62 27.62
C GLY A 556 14.58 -59.62 26.36
N ALA A 557 14.25 -58.40 25.89
CA ALA A 557 13.44 -58.08 24.71
C ALA A 557 11.93 -58.38 24.76
N GLY A 558 11.29 -58.45 25.93
CA GLY A 558 9.83 -58.61 26.04
C GLY A 558 8.99 -57.45 25.46
N TYR A 559 9.60 -56.30 25.18
CA TYR A 559 8.93 -55.11 24.65
C TYR A 559 9.52 -54.67 23.31
N LYS A 560 8.69 -54.11 22.45
CA LYS A 560 9.07 -53.45 21.20
C LYS A 560 8.60 -52.00 21.16
N ARG A 561 9.26 -51.18 20.34
CA ARG A 561 8.89 -49.77 20.13
C ARG A 561 7.65 -49.66 19.25
N GLY A 562 6.86 -48.61 19.49
CA GLY A 562 5.78 -48.21 18.59
C GLY A 562 6.26 -47.69 17.25
N THR A 563 5.45 -47.85 16.22
CA THR A 563 5.70 -47.31 14.88
C THR A 563 4.88 -46.08 14.55
N ASP A 564 3.88 -45.74 15.38
CA ASP A 564 3.01 -44.58 15.15
C ASP A 564 3.75 -43.26 15.35
N THR A 565 3.46 -42.30 14.48
CA THR A 565 3.83 -40.89 14.65
C THR A 565 2.65 -40.06 15.14
N MET A 566 2.96 -38.92 15.73
CA MET A 566 1.96 -37.92 16.11
C MET A 566 1.36 -37.24 14.87
N ASP A 567 0.12 -36.80 15.01
CA ASP A 567 -0.60 -35.96 14.06
C ASP A 567 0.15 -34.64 13.86
N VAL A 568 0.29 -34.19 12.62
CA VAL A 568 0.94 -32.93 12.25
C VAL A 568 0.24 -31.70 12.86
N TRP A 569 -1.05 -31.81 13.17
CA TRP A 569 -1.75 -30.77 13.93
C TRP A 569 -1.27 -30.68 15.38
N PHE A 570 -0.69 -31.74 15.94
CA PHE A 570 -0.03 -31.71 17.25
C PHE A 570 1.31 -30.98 17.17
N ASP A 571 2.09 -31.25 16.12
CA ASP A 571 3.34 -30.53 15.84
C ASP A 571 3.08 -29.03 15.78
N SER A 572 2.30 -28.60 14.80
CA SER A 572 1.96 -27.19 14.64
C SER A 572 1.21 -26.62 15.86
N GLY A 573 0.36 -27.41 16.51
CA GLY A 573 -0.33 -27.05 17.75
C GLY A 573 0.62 -26.74 18.91
N SER A 574 1.74 -27.44 19.01
CA SER A 574 2.77 -27.21 20.04
C SER A 574 3.76 -26.08 19.71
N SER A 575 3.59 -25.40 18.56
CA SER A 575 4.51 -24.35 18.10
C SER A 575 4.61 -23.14 19.05
N TRP A 576 3.61 -22.90 19.90
CA TRP A 576 3.67 -21.85 20.91
C TRP A 576 4.85 -22.03 21.88
N THR A 577 5.41 -23.24 22.00
CA THR A 577 6.62 -23.52 22.79
C THR A 577 7.89 -22.87 22.22
N GLN A 578 7.84 -22.38 20.98
CA GLN A 578 8.91 -21.61 20.35
C GLN A 578 8.89 -20.13 20.77
N VAL A 579 7.79 -19.67 21.38
CA VAL A 579 7.73 -18.33 21.97
C VAL A 579 8.55 -18.32 23.26
N LYS A 580 9.74 -17.72 23.22
CA LYS A 580 10.72 -17.74 24.32
C LYS A 580 10.22 -17.11 25.62
N THR A 581 9.33 -16.12 25.52
CA THR A 581 8.80 -15.43 26.69
C THR A 581 7.37 -15.01 26.38
N PRO A 582 6.41 -15.24 27.28
CA PRO A 582 5.01 -14.89 27.05
C PRO A 582 4.81 -13.42 26.67
N ALA A 583 3.87 -13.15 25.76
CA ALA A 583 3.53 -11.80 25.32
C ALA A 583 3.05 -10.90 26.45
N SER A 584 2.44 -11.48 27.49
CA SER A 584 1.87 -10.74 28.61
C SER A 584 2.14 -11.43 29.94
N ALA A 585 2.16 -10.64 31.02
CA ALA A 585 2.13 -11.15 32.38
C ALA A 585 0.84 -11.96 32.66
N ASP A 586 -0.23 -11.67 31.92
CA ASP A 586 -1.55 -12.32 32.03
C ASP A 586 -1.56 -13.77 31.48
N GLY A 587 -0.48 -14.22 30.85
CA GLY A 587 -0.30 -15.62 30.46
C GLY A 587 -0.68 -15.95 29.02
N TYR A 588 -0.89 -14.96 28.14
CA TYR A 588 -0.94 -15.20 26.69
C TYR A 588 0.46 -15.50 26.14
N ALA A 589 0.58 -16.51 25.27
CA ALA A 589 1.85 -16.80 24.60
C ALA A 589 2.19 -15.70 23.58
N ALA A 590 1.23 -15.31 22.73
CA ALA A 590 1.37 -14.28 21.71
C ALA A 590 0.29 -13.19 21.81
N ASP A 591 0.59 -11.98 21.32
CA ASP A 591 -0.41 -10.93 21.15
C ASP A 591 -1.35 -11.27 19.99
N VAL A 592 -0.81 -11.73 18.87
CA VAL A 592 -1.58 -12.02 17.65
C VAL A 592 -1.24 -13.38 17.07
N TYR A 593 -2.29 -14.12 16.73
CA TYR A 593 -2.27 -15.19 15.72
C TYR A 593 -3.05 -14.69 14.49
N LEU A 594 -2.50 -14.91 13.28
CA LEU A 594 -3.13 -14.48 12.02
C LEU A 594 -3.01 -15.56 10.96
N GLU A 595 -4.13 -16.17 10.54
CA GLU A 595 -4.16 -17.18 9.48
C GLU A 595 -5.46 -17.17 8.65
N GLY A 596 -5.53 -18.07 7.65
CA GLY A 596 -6.71 -18.30 6.83
C GLY A 596 -7.87 -18.94 7.60
N THR A 597 -9.08 -18.77 7.06
CA THR A 597 -10.32 -19.27 7.66
C THR A 597 -10.36 -20.80 7.89
N ASP A 598 -9.59 -21.57 7.13
CA ASP A 598 -9.39 -23.01 7.31
C ASP A 598 -8.70 -23.39 8.63
N GLN A 599 -7.95 -22.47 9.26
CA GLN A 599 -7.19 -22.77 10.47
C GLN A 599 -8.05 -22.86 11.74
N HIS A 600 -9.34 -22.51 11.68
CA HIS A 600 -10.29 -22.72 12.79
C HIS A 600 -10.45 -24.19 13.17
N ARG A 601 -10.28 -25.10 12.20
CA ARG A 601 -10.31 -26.57 12.42
C ARG A 601 -8.91 -27.20 12.41
N GLY A 602 -7.88 -26.37 12.30
CA GLY A 602 -6.48 -26.76 12.21
C GLY A 602 -5.69 -26.09 13.32
N TRP A 603 -4.75 -25.22 12.93
CA TRP A 603 -3.74 -24.66 13.84
C TRP A 603 -4.30 -23.87 15.02
N PHE A 604 -5.38 -23.11 14.84
CA PHE A 604 -5.98 -22.34 15.94
C PHE A 604 -6.52 -23.25 17.03
N GLN A 605 -7.21 -24.32 16.61
CA GLN A 605 -7.79 -25.29 17.53
C GLN A 605 -6.70 -26.11 18.21
N SER A 606 -5.75 -26.67 17.45
CA SER A 606 -4.70 -27.51 18.05
C SER A 606 -3.78 -26.72 18.98
N SER A 607 -3.45 -25.46 18.64
CA SER A 607 -2.70 -24.57 19.53
C SER A 607 -3.46 -24.27 20.81
N LEU A 608 -4.76 -23.98 20.71
CA LEU A 608 -5.60 -23.77 21.89
C LEU A 608 -5.59 -25.02 22.79
N LEU A 609 -5.91 -26.19 22.23
CA LEU A 609 -6.04 -27.42 23.02
C LEU A 609 -4.74 -27.81 23.71
N THR A 610 -3.62 -27.82 22.99
CA THR A 610 -2.31 -28.18 23.57
C THR A 610 -1.85 -27.17 24.62
N TYR A 611 -2.07 -25.86 24.41
CA TYR A 611 -1.70 -24.82 25.37
C TYR A 611 -2.51 -24.94 26.67
N ILE A 612 -3.83 -25.12 26.55
CA ILE A 612 -4.71 -25.31 27.71
C ILE A 612 -4.32 -26.59 28.47
N ALA A 613 -4.13 -27.70 27.76
CA ALA A 613 -3.74 -28.98 28.35
C ALA A 613 -2.43 -28.85 29.14
N GLN A 614 -1.40 -28.20 28.58
CA GLN A 614 -0.13 -28.03 29.28
C GLN A 614 -0.25 -27.11 30.51
N ASN A 615 -1.01 -26.01 30.43
CA ASN A 615 -1.18 -25.13 31.58
C ASN A 615 -1.94 -25.82 32.73
N ILE A 616 -2.96 -26.62 32.42
CA ILE A 616 -3.66 -27.45 33.41
C ILE A 616 -2.73 -28.52 33.98
N ALA A 617 -1.91 -29.15 33.13
CA ALA A 617 -0.93 -30.14 33.57
C ALA A 617 0.09 -29.57 34.57
N LEU A 618 0.52 -28.34 34.35
CA LEU A 618 1.40 -27.59 35.26
C LEU A 618 0.68 -27.09 36.52
N GLY A 619 -0.60 -27.43 36.72
CA GLY A 619 -1.36 -27.09 37.93
C GLY A 619 -1.88 -25.65 37.99
N LYS A 620 -1.90 -24.92 36.87
CA LYS A 620 -2.53 -23.59 36.87
C LYS A 620 -4.04 -23.70 37.10
N PRO A 621 -4.61 -22.87 38.00
CA PRO A 621 -6.06 -22.82 38.17
C PRO A 621 -6.75 -22.44 36.86
N SER A 622 -7.81 -23.14 36.49
CA SER A 622 -8.53 -22.91 35.23
C SER A 622 -9.02 -21.46 35.04
N SER A 623 -9.22 -20.68 36.11
CA SER A 623 -9.60 -19.25 36.03
C SER A 623 -8.47 -18.34 35.52
N LEU A 624 -7.22 -18.77 35.67
CA LEU A 624 -6.02 -18.06 35.24
C LEU A 624 -5.46 -18.59 33.91
N VAL A 625 -6.00 -19.69 33.40
CA VAL A 625 -5.63 -20.21 32.10
C VAL A 625 -6.18 -19.27 31.01
N ARG A 626 -5.33 -18.91 30.05
CA ARG A 626 -5.65 -18.07 28.90
C ARG A 626 -5.40 -18.84 27.60
N ALA A 627 -5.95 -18.33 26.50
CA ALA A 627 -5.63 -18.83 25.16
C ALA A 627 -4.17 -18.51 24.81
N PRO A 628 -3.55 -19.24 23.86
CA PRO A 628 -2.18 -18.93 23.42
C PRO A 628 -2.08 -17.58 22.68
N PHE A 629 -3.20 -16.98 22.29
CA PHE A 629 -3.29 -15.69 21.58
C PHE A 629 -4.24 -14.73 22.29
N LYS A 630 -3.89 -13.45 22.34
CA LYS A 630 -4.77 -12.38 22.84
C LYS A 630 -5.77 -11.91 21.77
N THR A 631 -5.31 -11.80 20.53
CA THR A 631 -6.12 -11.43 19.36
C THR A 631 -5.96 -12.50 18.27
N LEU A 632 -7.08 -12.96 17.72
CA LEU A 632 -7.14 -13.93 16.63
C LEU A 632 -7.67 -13.26 15.35
N ILE A 633 -6.78 -13.06 14.37
CA ILE A 633 -7.10 -12.44 13.09
C ILE A 633 -7.26 -13.52 12.03
N THR A 634 -8.37 -13.49 11.30
CA THR A 634 -8.69 -14.42 10.23
C THR A 634 -8.81 -13.68 8.91
N HIS A 635 -8.15 -14.20 7.88
CA HIS A 635 -8.39 -13.78 6.51
C HIS A 635 -9.15 -14.82 5.68
N GLY A 636 -9.87 -14.36 4.66
CA GLY A 636 -10.48 -15.22 3.65
C GLY A 636 -9.48 -15.81 2.66
N PHE A 637 -10.00 -16.56 1.68
CA PHE A 637 -9.21 -17.13 0.60
C PHE A 637 -9.03 -16.15 -0.56
N THR A 638 -7.95 -16.33 -1.30
CA THR A 638 -7.76 -15.67 -2.59
C THR A 638 -8.49 -16.44 -3.69
N LEU A 639 -9.33 -15.76 -4.46
CA LEU A 639 -10.10 -16.30 -5.58
C LEU A 639 -9.63 -15.69 -6.90
N ASP A 640 -9.81 -16.41 -8.01
CA ASP A 640 -9.52 -15.86 -9.33
C ASP A 640 -10.57 -14.81 -9.77
N LYS A 641 -10.36 -14.20 -10.95
CA LYS A 641 -11.27 -13.19 -11.54
C LYS A 641 -12.72 -13.66 -11.75
N ASN A 642 -12.97 -14.97 -11.71
CA ASN A 642 -14.28 -15.59 -11.87
C ASN A 642 -14.84 -16.12 -10.53
N SER A 643 -14.26 -15.68 -9.40
CA SER A 643 -14.62 -16.12 -8.05
C SER A 643 -14.44 -17.62 -7.81
N ARG A 644 -13.53 -18.27 -8.55
CA ARG A 644 -13.21 -19.70 -8.33
C ARG A 644 -12.01 -19.83 -7.41
N LYS A 645 -12.04 -20.86 -6.57
CA LYS A 645 -10.89 -21.26 -5.74
C LYS A 645 -9.70 -21.58 -6.66
N MET A 646 -8.52 -21.06 -6.30
CA MET A 646 -7.31 -21.33 -7.06
C MET A 646 -6.77 -22.73 -6.76
N SER A 647 -6.43 -23.49 -7.81
CA SER A 647 -5.78 -24.79 -7.67
C SER A 647 -4.87 -25.10 -8.87
N LYS A 648 -3.80 -25.86 -8.62
CA LYS A 648 -2.86 -26.28 -9.68
C LYS A 648 -3.58 -27.09 -10.77
N SER A 649 -4.60 -27.88 -10.41
CA SER A 649 -5.36 -28.71 -11.36
C SER A 649 -6.27 -27.89 -12.28
N ILE A 650 -6.81 -26.76 -11.81
CA ILE A 650 -7.64 -25.85 -12.63
C ILE A 650 -6.77 -24.94 -13.50
N GLY A 651 -5.48 -24.76 -13.14
CA GLY A 651 -4.55 -23.93 -13.89
C GLY A 651 -4.78 -22.42 -13.71
N ASN A 652 -5.54 -22.03 -12.68
CA ASN A 652 -5.86 -20.63 -12.36
C ASN A 652 -5.01 -20.05 -11.22
N VAL A 653 -3.92 -20.72 -10.82
CA VAL A 653 -3.02 -20.24 -9.76
C VAL A 653 -2.22 -19.05 -10.26
N ILE A 654 -2.24 -17.97 -9.46
CA ILE A 654 -1.39 -16.81 -9.68
C ILE A 654 -0.16 -16.91 -8.77
N HIS A 655 1.03 -16.74 -9.36
CA HIS A 655 2.27 -16.65 -8.62
C HIS A 655 2.56 -15.20 -8.20
N PRO A 656 3.03 -14.95 -6.97
CA PRO A 656 3.36 -13.60 -6.49
C PRO A 656 4.33 -12.83 -7.39
N ASN A 657 5.29 -13.54 -7.99
CA ASN A 657 6.26 -12.93 -8.90
C ASN A 657 5.61 -12.27 -10.12
N GLN A 658 4.49 -12.81 -10.61
CA GLN A 658 3.77 -12.25 -11.77
C GLN A 658 3.11 -10.89 -11.44
N ILE A 659 2.90 -10.59 -10.17
CA ILE A 659 2.40 -9.28 -9.68
C ILE A 659 3.57 -8.31 -9.49
N ILE A 660 4.69 -8.82 -8.95
CA ILE A 660 5.91 -8.05 -8.68
C ILE A 660 6.53 -7.54 -9.98
N ASP A 661 6.62 -8.40 -11.00
CA ASP A 661 7.17 -8.08 -12.32
C ASP A 661 6.17 -7.40 -13.27
N GLY A 662 4.89 -7.34 -12.89
CA GLY A 662 3.84 -6.70 -13.68
C GLY A 662 3.35 -7.52 -14.89
N THR A 663 3.75 -8.79 -15.04
CA THR A 663 3.37 -9.64 -16.19
C THR A 663 1.88 -9.97 -16.27
N LEU A 664 1.14 -9.80 -15.16
CA LEU A 664 -0.34 -9.88 -15.15
C LEU A 664 -1.04 -8.64 -15.71
N LEU A 665 -0.30 -7.55 -15.96
CA LEU A 665 -0.82 -6.35 -16.58
C LEU A 665 -0.47 -6.31 -18.07
N PRO A 666 -1.25 -5.58 -18.89
CA PRO A 666 -0.89 -5.37 -20.29
C PRO A 666 0.50 -4.73 -20.42
N PRO A 667 1.34 -5.18 -21.36
CA PRO A 667 2.67 -4.60 -21.57
C PRO A 667 2.57 -3.11 -21.94
N LEU A 668 3.59 -2.36 -21.53
CA LEU A 668 3.67 -0.92 -21.74
C LEU A 668 3.69 -0.59 -23.24
N LYS A 669 2.78 0.27 -23.67
CA LYS A 669 2.85 0.90 -25.00
C LYS A 669 3.86 2.04 -24.96
N LEU A 670 5.08 1.80 -25.46
CA LEU A 670 6.09 2.85 -25.61
C LEU A 670 5.60 3.90 -26.62
N GLN A 671 5.51 5.16 -26.21
CA GLN A 671 5.22 6.25 -27.14
C GLN A 671 6.37 6.39 -28.15
N LYS A 672 6.04 6.45 -29.45
CA LYS A 672 6.98 6.65 -30.54
C LYS A 672 7.72 7.98 -30.36
N TYR A 673 8.94 7.95 -29.84
CA TYR A 673 9.79 9.13 -29.78
C TYR A 673 10.68 9.18 -31.03
N GLN A 674 10.44 10.20 -31.88
CA GLN A 674 11.26 10.60 -33.03
C GLN A 674 11.84 9.46 -33.89
N GLY A 675 10.96 8.74 -34.61
CA GLY A 675 11.35 8.02 -35.84
C GLY A 675 12.17 6.73 -35.68
N ARG A 676 12.55 6.30 -34.48
CA ARG A 676 13.16 4.97 -34.28
C ARG A 676 12.10 3.90 -34.07
N LYS A 677 12.15 2.89 -34.95
CA LYS A 677 11.08 1.94 -35.27
C LYS A 677 11.45 0.52 -34.82
N GLU A 678 12.06 0.37 -33.65
CA GLU A 678 12.31 -0.95 -33.08
C GLU A 678 11.41 -1.16 -31.88
N GLU A 679 10.38 -1.99 -32.06
CA GLU A 679 9.65 -2.57 -30.94
C GLU A 679 10.64 -3.45 -30.15
N PRO A 680 10.66 -3.35 -28.80
CA PRO A 680 11.55 -4.16 -28.00
C PRO A 680 11.27 -5.65 -28.24
N LYS A 681 12.32 -6.45 -28.45
CA LYS A 681 12.23 -7.90 -28.71
C LYS A 681 11.48 -8.68 -27.63
N VAL A 682 11.37 -8.10 -26.43
CA VAL A 682 10.67 -8.67 -25.28
C VAL A 682 9.67 -7.63 -24.78
N PRO A 683 8.40 -8.01 -24.51
CA PRO A 683 7.41 -7.09 -23.96
C PRO A 683 7.91 -6.48 -22.65
N LEU A 684 7.80 -5.16 -22.54
CA LEU A 684 8.20 -4.41 -21.35
C LEU A 684 6.99 -4.23 -20.44
N TYR A 685 7.08 -4.65 -19.19
CA TYR A 685 6.01 -4.54 -18.20
C TYR A 685 6.29 -3.41 -17.20
N ASP A 686 5.23 -2.86 -16.60
CA ASP A 686 5.36 -1.83 -15.56
C ASP A 686 5.52 -2.48 -14.18
N ALA A 687 6.73 -2.96 -13.90
CA ALA A 687 7.09 -3.62 -12.65
C ALA A 687 7.29 -2.59 -11.53
N LEU A 688 6.31 -2.47 -10.64
CA LEU A 688 6.44 -1.64 -9.43
C LEU A 688 7.00 -2.40 -8.22
N GLY A 689 7.28 -3.71 -8.36
CA GLY A 689 8.01 -4.47 -7.35
C GLY A 689 7.16 -5.04 -6.22
N PRO A 690 7.81 -5.47 -5.11
CA PRO A 690 7.13 -6.05 -3.95
C PRO A 690 6.02 -5.18 -3.36
N ASP A 691 6.17 -3.86 -3.42
CA ASP A 691 5.14 -2.93 -2.92
C ASP A 691 3.83 -3.00 -3.72
N SER A 692 3.83 -3.47 -4.97
CA SER A 692 2.57 -3.71 -5.72
C SER A 692 1.77 -4.84 -5.10
N LEU A 693 2.45 -5.93 -4.75
CA LEU A 693 1.87 -7.08 -4.06
C LEU A 693 1.39 -6.69 -2.66
N ARG A 694 2.17 -5.88 -1.95
CA ARG A 694 1.81 -5.42 -0.60
C ARG A 694 0.65 -4.47 -0.57
N LEU A 695 0.61 -3.51 -1.50
CA LEU A 695 -0.50 -2.58 -1.62
C LEU A 695 -1.80 -3.29 -2.02
N TRP A 696 -1.73 -4.33 -2.85
CA TRP A 696 -2.89 -5.18 -3.15
C TRP A 696 -3.46 -5.80 -1.87
N VAL A 697 -2.62 -6.42 -1.05
CA VAL A 697 -3.02 -6.99 0.25
C VAL A 697 -3.63 -5.93 1.16
N ALA A 698 -2.95 -4.80 1.35
CA ALA A 698 -3.43 -3.74 2.24
C ALA A 698 -4.72 -3.08 1.74
N SER A 699 -4.93 -3.00 0.42
CA SER A 699 -6.15 -2.43 -0.17
C SER A 699 -7.36 -3.34 -0.12
N SER A 700 -7.18 -4.62 0.22
CA SER A 700 -8.25 -5.62 0.21
C SER A 700 -8.87 -5.77 1.60
N ASP A 701 -10.20 -5.87 1.68
CA ASP A 701 -10.88 -6.33 2.90
C ASP A 701 -10.62 -7.82 3.09
N TYR A 702 -9.53 -8.13 3.81
CA TYR A 702 -9.07 -9.50 3.99
C TYR A 702 -9.98 -10.35 4.87
N THR A 703 -10.93 -9.76 5.58
CA THR A 703 -11.87 -10.51 6.44
C THR A 703 -12.83 -11.38 5.64
N LYS A 704 -12.87 -11.18 4.31
CA LYS A 704 -13.66 -11.91 3.32
C LYS A 704 -12.73 -12.54 2.27
N ASP A 705 -13.30 -13.36 1.42
CA ASP A 705 -12.59 -13.87 0.25
C ASP A 705 -12.22 -12.72 -0.71
N ILE A 706 -10.99 -12.73 -1.22
CA ILE A 706 -10.40 -11.65 -2.00
C ILE A 706 -10.27 -12.09 -3.45
N ILE A 707 -10.92 -11.37 -4.35
CA ILE A 707 -10.78 -11.58 -5.80
C ILE A 707 -9.49 -10.93 -6.29
N ILE A 708 -8.69 -11.68 -7.05
CA ILE A 708 -7.52 -11.14 -7.75
C ILE A 708 -7.66 -11.28 -9.27
N GLY A 709 -7.39 -10.17 -9.97
CA GLY A 709 -7.42 -10.10 -11.42
C GLY A 709 -6.85 -8.78 -11.94
N GLU A 710 -6.71 -8.68 -13.26
CA GLU A 710 -6.13 -7.52 -13.95
C GLU A 710 -6.75 -6.17 -13.53
N PRO A 711 -8.09 -6.01 -13.40
CA PRO A 711 -8.67 -4.72 -13.00
C PRO A 711 -8.22 -4.25 -11.61
N VAL A 712 -8.14 -5.18 -10.65
CA VAL A 712 -7.70 -4.91 -9.29
C VAL A 712 -6.22 -4.51 -9.29
N LEU A 713 -5.38 -5.28 -9.98
CA LEU A 713 -3.95 -5.01 -10.08
C LEU A 713 -3.66 -3.68 -10.80
N LYS A 714 -4.47 -3.30 -11.79
CA LYS A 714 -4.34 -2.00 -12.47
C LYS A 714 -4.65 -0.83 -11.54
N ALA A 715 -5.67 -0.96 -10.69
CA ALA A 715 -5.99 0.06 -9.67
C ALA A 715 -4.87 0.19 -8.63
N VAL A 716 -4.32 -0.94 -8.18
CA VAL A 716 -3.16 -0.98 -7.28
C VAL A 716 -1.94 -0.31 -7.91
N ASN A 717 -1.62 -0.65 -9.17
CA ASN A 717 -0.50 -0.04 -9.88
C ASN A 717 -0.67 1.48 -10.03
N THR A 718 -1.88 1.93 -10.38
CA THR A 718 -2.21 3.36 -10.48
C THR A 718 -2.00 4.09 -9.15
N SER A 719 -2.45 3.50 -8.04
CA SER A 719 -2.31 4.07 -6.70
C SER A 719 -0.84 4.15 -6.28
N LEU A 720 -0.07 3.09 -6.50
CA LEU A 720 1.36 3.05 -6.18
C LEU A 720 2.16 4.05 -7.01
N HIS A 721 1.84 4.17 -8.31
CA HIS A 721 2.43 5.19 -9.17
C HIS A 721 2.10 6.60 -8.69
N LYS A 722 0.85 6.83 -8.23
CA LYS A 722 0.45 8.13 -7.65
C LYS A 722 1.28 8.47 -6.42
N TYR A 723 1.48 7.54 -5.49
CA TYR A 723 2.32 7.77 -4.30
C TYR A 723 3.76 8.11 -4.68
N ARG A 724 4.30 7.39 -5.67
CA ARG A 724 5.64 7.65 -6.20
C ARG A 724 5.76 9.05 -6.78
N MET A 725 4.79 9.50 -7.56
CA MET A 725 4.79 10.86 -8.12
C MET A 725 4.61 11.93 -7.05
N THR A 726 3.82 11.65 -6.01
CA THR A 726 3.71 12.50 -4.82
C THR A 726 5.07 12.66 -4.13
N PHE A 727 5.80 11.57 -3.87
CA PHE A 727 7.15 11.65 -3.30
C PHE A 727 8.13 12.39 -4.19
N ARG A 728 8.09 12.14 -5.51
CA ARG A 728 8.95 12.84 -6.47
C ARG A 728 8.75 14.35 -6.41
N LEU A 729 7.49 14.79 -6.34
CA LEU A 729 7.12 16.19 -6.24
C LEU A 729 7.60 16.78 -4.92
N LEU A 730 7.30 16.13 -3.78
CA LEU A 730 7.71 16.58 -2.45
C LEU A 730 9.23 16.74 -2.36
N LEU A 731 9.98 15.71 -2.73
CA LEU A 731 11.45 15.74 -2.76
C LEU A 731 11.99 16.83 -3.68
N GLY A 732 11.35 17.03 -4.84
CA GLY A 732 11.77 18.05 -5.79
C GLY A 732 11.53 19.47 -5.29
N SER A 733 10.46 19.67 -4.54
CA SER A 733 10.07 20.95 -3.94
C SER A 733 10.86 21.28 -2.68
N LEU A 734 11.42 20.27 -2.00
CA LEU A 734 12.17 20.39 -0.75
C LEU A 734 13.70 20.38 -0.96
N GLN A 735 14.19 20.33 -2.21
CA GLN A 735 15.63 20.21 -2.51
C GLN A 735 16.50 21.27 -1.81
N ASP A 736 16.00 22.50 -1.71
CA ASP A 736 16.68 23.67 -1.13
C ASP A 736 16.06 24.12 0.22
N PHE A 737 15.28 23.24 0.86
CA PHE A 737 14.66 23.50 2.16
C PHE A 737 15.53 22.99 3.30
N ASP A 738 15.75 23.83 4.30
CA ASP A 738 16.34 23.47 5.59
C ASP A 738 15.23 23.53 6.66
N PRO A 739 14.90 22.42 7.34
CA PRO A 739 13.91 22.39 8.42
C PRO A 739 14.12 23.45 9.51
N LYS A 740 15.36 23.90 9.73
CA LYS A 740 15.67 24.97 10.70
C LYS A 740 15.14 26.34 10.29
N SER A 741 14.79 26.50 9.01
CA SER A 741 14.16 27.70 8.45
C SER A 741 12.63 27.54 8.29
N ALA A 742 12.02 26.57 8.99
CA ALA A 742 10.58 26.40 9.02
C ALA A 742 9.87 27.66 9.55
N ILE A 743 8.71 27.95 8.97
CA ILE A 743 7.88 29.09 9.36
C ILE A 743 6.88 28.65 10.44
N PRO A 744 6.68 29.42 11.53
CA PRO A 744 5.71 29.11 12.58
C PRO A 744 4.28 29.00 12.01
N TYR A 745 3.45 28.15 12.62
CA TYR A 745 2.08 27.87 12.16
C TYR A 745 1.24 29.13 11.96
N GLU A 746 1.33 30.10 12.88
CA GLU A 746 0.57 31.35 12.83
C GLU A 746 0.90 32.18 11.57
N SER A 747 2.14 32.08 11.11
CA SER A 747 2.67 32.79 9.94
C SER A 747 2.47 32.04 8.61
N LEU A 748 1.87 30.85 8.65
CA LEU A 748 1.49 30.13 7.43
C LEU A 748 0.26 30.79 6.79
N HIS A 749 0.21 30.73 5.46
CA HIS A 749 -0.96 31.12 4.69
C HIS A 749 -2.15 30.23 5.03
N VAL A 750 -3.37 30.72 4.82
CA VAL A 750 -4.57 29.97 5.22
C VAL A 750 -4.70 28.66 4.43
N ILE A 751 -4.30 28.66 3.16
CA ILE A 751 -4.28 27.43 2.36
C ILE A 751 -3.27 26.39 2.86
N ASP A 752 -2.15 26.84 3.42
CA ASP A 752 -1.14 25.99 4.03
C ASP A 752 -1.70 25.37 5.33
N LYS A 753 -2.44 26.15 6.13
CA LYS A 753 -3.16 25.67 7.32
C LYS A 753 -4.24 24.65 6.98
N ILE A 754 -5.02 24.87 5.92
CA ILE A 754 -6.01 23.89 5.42
C ILE A 754 -5.32 22.57 5.06
N ALA A 755 -4.18 22.61 4.38
CA ALA A 755 -3.45 21.40 4.01
C ALA A 755 -2.95 20.62 5.25
N LEU A 756 -2.54 21.32 6.31
CA LEU A 756 -2.16 20.70 7.58
C LEU A 756 -3.36 20.11 8.34
N LEU A 757 -4.51 20.79 8.33
CA LEU A 757 -5.77 20.24 8.88
C LEU A 757 -6.19 18.96 8.14
N GLN A 758 -6.16 18.97 6.81
CA GLN A 758 -6.46 17.79 5.99
C GLN A 758 -5.46 16.65 6.23
N LEU A 759 -4.16 16.97 6.33
CA LEU A 759 -3.13 16.01 6.68
C LEU A 759 -3.38 15.39 8.06
N ARG A 760 -3.73 16.21 9.06
CA ARG A 760 -4.10 15.73 10.40
C ARG A 760 -5.25 14.74 10.33
N ASN A 761 -6.33 15.08 9.63
CA ASN A 761 -7.50 14.22 9.48
C ASN A 761 -7.14 12.89 8.80
N LEU A 762 -6.29 12.92 7.77
CA LEU A 762 -5.76 11.70 7.14
C LEU A 762 -4.96 10.86 8.14
N VAL A 763 -4.02 11.46 8.86
CA VAL A 763 -3.13 10.76 9.79
C VAL A 763 -3.95 10.06 10.88
N ASN A 764 -4.91 10.76 11.50
CA ASN A 764 -5.78 10.18 12.53
C ASN A 764 -6.62 9.03 11.95
N THR A 765 -7.22 9.21 10.78
CA THR A 765 -7.99 8.15 10.11
C THR A 765 -7.13 6.91 9.85
N CYS A 766 -5.88 7.11 9.42
CA CYS A 766 -4.95 6.00 9.17
C CYS A 766 -4.51 5.32 10.47
N GLN A 767 -4.25 6.08 11.54
CA GLN A 767 -3.93 5.55 12.86
C GLN A 767 -5.05 4.65 13.38
N ASP A 768 -6.29 5.14 13.36
CA ASP A 768 -7.45 4.38 13.83
C ASP A 768 -7.65 3.11 12.99
N ALA A 769 -7.58 3.22 11.67
CA ALA A 769 -7.70 2.06 10.79
C ALA A 769 -6.57 1.03 11.03
N TYR A 770 -5.33 1.47 11.25
CA TYR A 770 -4.21 0.57 11.53
C TYR A 770 -4.30 -0.11 12.89
N LEU A 771 -4.70 0.63 13.94
CA LEU A 771 -4.92 0.07 15.27
C LEU A 771 -6.06 -0.95 15.29
N ASN A 772 -7.08 -0.75 14.46
CA ASN A 772 -8.21 -1.68 14.29
C ASN A 772 -7.98 -2.76 13.23
N PHE A 773 -6.77 -2.85 12.64
CA PHE A 773 -6.42 -3.83 11.60
C PHE A 773 -7.25 -3.71 10.31
N GLU A 774 -7.81 -2.53 10.03
CA GLU A 774 -8.64 -2.21 8.86
C GLU A 774 -7.80 -1.51 7.76
N PHE A 775 -6.71 -2.16 7.34
CA PHE A 775 -5.71 -1.57 6.43
C PHE A 775 -6.31 -0.98 5.14
N TYR A 776 -7.37 -1.60 4.62
CA TYR A 776 -8.06 -1.14 3.41
C TYR A 776 -8.72 0.23 3.58
N LYS A 777 -9.18 0.57 4.79
CA LYS A 777 -9.73 1.90 5.10
C LYS A 777 -8.62 2.95 5.09
N ALA A 778 -7.46 2.63 5.65
CA ALA A 778 -6.29 3.52 5.60
C ALA A 778 -5.86 3.77 4.14
N VAL A 779 -5.71 2.72 3.33
CA VAL A 779 -5.34 2.85 1.91
C VAL A 779 -6.37 3.67 1.13
N THR A 780 -7.67 3.48 1.41
CA THR A 780 -8.75 4.27 0.80
C THR A 780 -8.65 5.75 1.17
N ALA A 781 -8.42 6.06 2.45
CA ALA A 781 -8.24 7.42 2.93
C ALA A 781 -7.01 8.10 2.28
N ILE A 782 -5.89 7.38 2.22
CA ILE A 782 -4.65 7.84 1.56
C ILE A 782 -4.91 8.14 0.08
N ASN A 783 -5.59 7.24 -0.64
CA ASN A 783 -5.93 7.44 -2.04
C ASN A 783 -6.84 8.66 -2.25
N LYS A 784 -7.85 8.84 -1.41
CA LYS A 784 -8.74 10.01 -1.47
C LYS A 784 -7.95 11.30 -1.27
N TRP A 785 -7.19 11.39 -0.19
CA TRP A 785 -6.38 12.56 0.14
C TRP A 785 -5.35 12.87 -0.95
N ALA A 786 -4.59 11.87 -1.41
CA ALA A 786 -3.51 12.07 -2.38
C ALA A 786 -4.02 12.58 -3.73
N ASN A 787 -5.24 12.20 -4.14
CA ASN A 787 -5.83 12.62 -5.41
C ASN A 787 -6.59 13.95 -5.30
N LEU A 788 -7.50 14.08 -4.32
CA LEU A 788 -8.43 15.20 -4.25
C LEU A 788 -7.86 16.38 -3.46
N GLU A 789 -7.35 16.13 -2.26
CA GLU A 789 -6.99 17.18 -1.30
C GLU A 789 -5.55 17.67 -1.55
N PHE A 790 -4.60 16.75 -1.72
CA PHE A 790 -3.21 17.12 -1.96
C PHE A 790 -2.96 17.51 -3.42
N SER A 791 -3.21 16.60 -4.37
CA SER A 791 -2.77 16.82 -5.76
C SER A 791 -3.66 17.77 -6.55
N ALA A 792 -4.99 17.63 -6.48
CA ALA A 792 -5.91 18.42 -7.28
C ALA A 792 -6.20 19.80 -6.67
N PHE A 793 -6.02 19.96 -5.35
CA PHE A 793 -6.31 21.19 -4.63
C PHE A 793 -5.04 21.90 -4.14
N TYR A 794 -4.32 21.33 -3.16
CA TYR A 794 -3.20 22.03 -2.54
C TYR A 794 -2.03 22.27 -3.50
N ILE A 795 -1.57 21.25 -4.23
CA ILE A 795 -0.46 21.42 -5.17
C ILE A 795 -0.81 22.37 -6.31
N GLU A 796 -2.05 22.35 -6.82
CA GLU A 796 -2.44 23.23 -7.93
C GLU A 796 -2.40 24.71 -7.52
N SER A 797 -2.89 25.03 -6.34
CA SER A 797 -2.84 26.38 -5.76
C SER A 797 -1.42 26.83 -5.37
N LEU A 798 -0.56 25.89 -4.98
CA LEU A 798 0.81 26.19 -4.53
C LEU A 798 1.80 26.52 -5.65
N LYS A 799 1.57 26.05 -6.89
CA LYS A 799 2.57 26.08 -7.99
C LYS A 799 3.18 27.46 -8.20
N ASP A 800 2.37 28.52 -8.17
CA ASP A 800 2.88 29.86 -8.48
C ASP A 800 3.82 30.36 -7.39
N ARG A 801 3.39 30.30 -6.12
CA ARG A 801 4.23 30.65 -4.95
C ARG A 801 5.47 29.76 -4.86
N LEU A 802 5.37 28.49 -5.18
CA LEU A 802 6.51 27.56 -5.10
C LEU A 802 7.53 27.78 -6.22
N TYR A 803 7.08 28.09 -7.45
CA TYR A 803 7.94 28.16 -8.64
C TYR A 803 8.38 29.59 -8.98
N ALA A 804 7.53 30.60 -8.76
CA ALA A 804 7.77 31.97 -9.20
C ALA A 804 8.39 32.86 -8.12
N ASP A 805 8.11 32.63 -6.83
CA ASP A 805 8.67 33.44 -5.75
C ASP A 805 10.21 33.34 -5.67
N SER A 806 10.82 34.27 -4.93
CA SER A 806 12.25 34.20 -4.62
C SER A 806 12.55 33.03 -3.67
N VAL A 807 13.77 32.52 -3.71
CA VAL A 807 14.19 31.34 -2.92
C VAL A 807 13.96 31.53 -1.41
N ASN A 808 14.10 32.77 -0.93
CA ASN A 808 13.99 33.14 0.47
C ASN A 808 12.70 33.93 0.79
N SER A 809 11.69 33.92 -0.09
CA SER A 809 10.41 34.57 0.26
C SER A 809 9.74 33.81 1.41
N LEU A 810 9.12 34.55 2.34
CA LEU A 810 8.36 33.96 3.44
C LEU A 810 7.22 33.07 2.90
N SER A 811 6.52 33.52 1.87
CA SER A 811 5.46 32.75 1.17
C SER A 811 5.97 31.39 0.67
N ARG A 812 7.15 31.33 0.04
CA ARG A 812 7.73 30.07 -0.44
C ARG A 812 8.20 29.19 0.71
N ARG A 813 8.78 29.77 1.76
CA ARG A 813 9.21 29.02 2.95
C ARG A 813 8.04 28.46 3.74
N ALA A 814 6.91 29.17 3.82
CA ALA A 814 5.65 28.67 4.39
C ALA A 814 5.15 27.43 3.62
N ALA A 815 5.09 27.52 2.28
CA ALA A 815 4.76 26.39 1.42
C ALA A 815 5.69 25.19 1.63
N GLN A 816 7.01 25.41 1.66
CA GLN A 816 7.98 24.33 1.89
C GLN A 816 7.88 23.74 3.30
N THR A 817 7.57 24.54 4.32
CA THR A 817 7.33 24.07 5.69
C THR A 817 6.16 23.07 5.71
N THR A 818 5.03 23.43 5.12
CA THR A 818 3.87 22.56 4.98
C THR A 818 4.17 21.30 4.18
N LEU A 819 4.86 21.41 3.04
CA LEU A 819 5.28 20.25 2.25
C LEU A 819 6.24 19.33 3.02
N CYS A 820 7.07 19.86 3.92
CA CYS A 820 7.96 19.08 4.76
C CYS A 820 7.18 18.24 5.78
N HIS A 821 6.17 18.84 6.45
CA HIS A 821 5.25 18.10 7.32
C HIS A 821 4.48 17.02 6.56
N ILE A 822 3.96 17.36 5.38
CA ILE A 822 3.29 16.39 4.51
C ILE A 822 4.23 15.24 4.17
N TYR A 823 5.46 15.52 3.76
CA TYR A 823 6.45 14.48 3.45
C TYR A 823 6.73 13.58 4.64
N TYR A 824 6.95 14.15 5.83
CA TYR A 824 7.20 13.40 7.06
C TYR A 824 6.06 12.44 7.39
N HIS A 825 4.82 12.95 7.45
CA HIS A 825 3.66 12.13 7.82
C HIS A 825 3.27 11.13 6.73
N PHE A 826 3.43 11.49 5.45
CA PHE A 826 3.13 10.61 4.33
C PHE A 826 4.07 9.39 4.30
N GLN A 827 5.35 9.56 4.65
CA GLN A 827 6.26 8.44 4.86
C GLN A 827 5.83 7.53 6.01
N VAL A 828 5.40 8.12 7.14
CA VAL A 828 5.01 7.36 8.34
C VAL A 828 3.77 6.51 8.08
N ILE A 829 2.72 7.07 7.45
CA ILE A 829 1.49 6.31 7.14
C ILE A 829 1.72 5.26 6.06
N LEU A 830 2.58 5.51 5.06
CA LEU A 830 2.86 4.54 4.01
C LEU A 830 3.84 3.44 4.42
N GLY A 831 4.71 3.69 5.42
CA GLY A 831 5.78 2.79 5.82
C GLY A 831 5.35 1.34 6.11
N PRO A 832 4.23 1.09 6.82
CA PRO A 832 3.73 -0.27 7.03
C PRO A 832 3.31 -0.99 5.74
N VAL A 833 2.81 -0.26 4.75
CA VAL A 833 2.20 -0.83 3.53
C VAL A 833 3.21 -0.96 2.38
N VAL A 834 3.95 0.12 2.10
CA VAL A 834 4.90 0.23 0.97
C VAL A 834 6.32 0.61 1.44
N PRO A 835 6.96 -0.24 2.27
CA PRO A 835 8.23 0.09 2.92
C PRO A 835 9.35 0.36 1.91
N LEU A 836 9.37 -0.28 0.73
CA LEU A 836 10.44 -0.09 -0.25
C LEU A 836 10.35 1.29 -0.90
N LEU A 837 9.16 1.75 -1.23
CA LEU A 837 8.94 3.09 -1.77
C LEU A 837 9.33 4.16 -0.74
N VAL A 838 9.01 3.93 0.54
CA VAL A 838 9.39 4.83 1.63
C VAL A 838 10.91 4.86 1.80
N GLU A 839 11.58 3.71 1.80
CA GLU A 839 13.03 3.59 1.86
C GLU A 839 13.73 4.29 0.69
N GLU A 840 13.24 4.07 -0.53
CA GLU A 840 13.76 4.74 -1.73
C GLU A 840 13.56 6.26 -1.64
N SER A 841 12.41 6.71 -1.16
CA SER A 841 12.16 8.15 -0.95
C SER A 841 13.16 8.74 0.05
N TRP A 842 13.52 7.97 1.09
CA TRP A 842 14.45 8.40 2.12
C TRP A 842 15.88 8.51 1.59
N GLU A 843 16.32 7.56 0.76
CA GLU A 843 17.66 7.62 0.15
C GLU A 843 17.85 8.93 -0.64
N HIS A 844 16.82 9.37 -1.35
CA HIS A 844 16.81 10.60 -2.13
C HIS A 844 16.40 11.86 -1.35
N THR A 845 16.25 11.77 -0.03
CA THR A 845 15.97 12.93 0.83
C THR A 845 17.17 13.87 0.91
N PRO A 846 16.97 15.21 0.86
CA PRO A 846 18.02 16.18 1.09
C PRO A 846 18.71 15.98 2.45
N GLU A 847 20.04 16.16 2.50
CA GLU A 847 20.83 15.92 3.71
C GLU A 847 20.42 16.81 4.90
N ALA A 848 19.97 18.05 4.64
CA ALA A 848 19.44 18.93 5.68
C ALA A 848 18.22 18.33 6.40
N ILE A 849 17.35 17.65 5.66
CA ILE A 849 16.16 16.97 6.21
C ILE A 849 16.57 15.68 6.94
N LYS A 850 17.53 14.91 6.39
CA LYS A 850 18.05 13.70 7.05
C LYS A 850 18.76 13.99 8.38
N ALA A 851 19.38 15.17 8.50
CA ALA A 851 20.06 15.58 9.72
C ALA A 851 19.09 15.89 10.87
N GLU A 852 17.86 16.32 10.55
CA GLU A 852 16.85 16.69 11.54
C GLU A 852 15.93 15.52 11.92
N PHE A 853 15.52 14.70 10.95
CA PHE A 853 14.57 13.62 11.18
C PHE A 853 15.23 12.24 11.20
N ALA A 854 14.80 11.41 12.15
CA ALA A 854 15.15 9.99 12.16
C ALA A 854 14.64 9.28 10.88
N HIS A 855 15.22 8.13 10.56
CA HIS A 855 14.81 7.30 9.43
C HIS A 855 13.30 6.94 9.48
N PRO A 856 12.52 7.05 8.38
CA PRO A 856 11.06 6.92 8.42
C PRO A 856 10.55 5.59 8.97
N LEU A 857 11.14 4.47 8.57
CA LEU A 857 10.77 3.13 9.08
C LEU A 857 11.16 2.88 10.55
N GLN A 858 11.88 3.82 11.17
CA GLN A 858 12.35 3.75 12.56
C GLN A 858 11.59 4.70 13.48
N ARG A 859 10.75 5.60 12.92
CA ARG A 859 9.99 6.60 13.68
C ARG A 859 8.90 5.94 14.51
N VAL A 860 8.55 6.60 15.62
CA VAL A 860 7.28 6.37 16.29
C VAL A 860 6.25 7.27 15.64
N MET A 861 5.09 6.72 15.30
CA MET A 861 3.98 7.48 14.77
C MET A 861 3.42 8.36 15.88
N THR A 862 3.58 9.67 15.73
CA THR A 862 3.10 10.68 16.67
C THR A 862 1.75 11.23 16.21
N GLU A 863 0.95 11.70 17.16
CA GLU A 863 -0.21 12.52 16.83
C GLU A 863 0.23 13.78 16.06
N PRO A 864 -0.57 14.23 15.08
CA PRO A 864 -0.38 15.54 14.45
C PRO A 864 -0.41 16.66 15.49
N ALA A 865 0.23 17.79 15.19
CA ALA A 865 0.28 18.91 16.12
C ALA A 865 -1.14 19.40 16.46
N ALA A 866 -1.39 19.67 17.75
CA ALA A 866 -2.71 20.06 18.24
C ALA A 866 -3.20 21.37 17.61
N GLU A 867 -2.27 22.29 17.32
CA GLU A 867 -2.54 23.59 16.67
C GLU A 867 -3.09 23.48 15.24
N TRP A 868 -2.97 22.33 14.58
CA TRP A 868 -3.55 22.11 13.25
C TRP A 868 -5.06 21.83 13.28
N GLN A 869 -5.64 21.60 14.47
CA GLN A 869 -7.09 21.52 14.61
C GLN A 869 -7.69 22.92 14.61
N ASP A 870 -8.62 23.18 13.69
CA ASP A 870 -9.32 24.46 13.58
C ASP A 870 -10.74 24.24 13.05
N ASP A 871 -11.71 24.16 13.97
CA ASP A 871 -13.11 23.89 13.66
C ASP A 871 -13.76 25.04 12.85
N GLU A 872 -13.30 26.28 13.04
CA GLU A 872 -13.80 27.43 12.28
C GLU A 872 -13.28 27.40 10.85
N LEU A 873 -12.01 27.07 10.67
CA LEU A 873 -11.42 26.89 9.34
C LEU A 873 -12.07 25.72 8.60
N GLU A 874 -12.41 24.62 9.28
CA GLU A 874 -13.07 23.48 8.66
C GLU A 874 -14.48 23.85 8.13
N LYS A 875 -15.26 24.61 8.91
CA LYS A 875 -16.55 25.15 8.46
C LYS A 875 -16.39 26.12 7.28
N SER A 876 -15.42 27.01 7.37
CA SER A 876 -15.10 28.01 6.34
C SER A 876 -14.66 27.35 5.03
N PHE A 877 -13.87 26.27 5.14
CA PHE A 877 -13.38 25.49 4.01
C PHE A 877 -14.52 24.81 3.23
N MET A 878 -15.56 24.32 3.91
CA MET A 878 -16.73 23.75 3.20
C MET A 878 -17.41 24.77 2.28
N LEU A 879 -17.53 26.02 2.72
CA LEU A 879 -18.08 27.10 1.91
C LEU A 879 -17.17 27.41 0.71
N LEU A 880 -15.86 27.51 0.94
CA LEU A 880 -14.88 27.73 -0.14
C LEU A 880 -14.89 26.59 -1.16
N MET A 881 -15.08 25.35 -0.74
CA MET A 881 -15.20 24.22 -1.66
C MET A 881 -16.48 24.26 -2.49
N ALA A 882 -17.62 24.66 -1.90
CA ALA A 882 -18.85 24.88 -2.67
C ALA A 882 -18.65 25.93 -3.77
N VAL A 883 -17.98 27.04 -3.45
CA VAL A 883 -17.59 28.08 -4.41
C VAL A 883 -16.61 27.53 -5.47
N ASN A 884 -15.58 26.81 -5.06
CA ASN A 884 -14.58 26.23 -5.96
C ASN A 884 -15.22 25.23 -6.94
N THR A 885 -16.16 24.41 -6.48
CA THR A 885 -16.92 23.50 -7.35
C THR A 885 -17.72 24.28 -8.40
N ALA A 886 -18.42 25.35 -8.00
CA ALA A 886 -19.16 26.20 -8.94
C ALA A 886 -18.22 26.84 -10.00
N ILE A 887 -17.05 27.34 -9.56
CA ILE A 887 -16.01 27.88 -10.46
C ILE A 887 -15.53 26.82 -11.45
N ASN A 888 -15.15 25.64 -10.97
CA ASN A 888 -14.64 24.56 -11.81
C ASN A 888 -15.67 24.09 -12.85
N THR A 889 -16.94 23.98 -12.47
CA THR A 889 -18.03 23.65 -13.41
C THR A 889 -18.12 24.68 -14.53
N MET A 890 -18.05 25.97 -14.21
CA MET A 890 -18.09 27.01 -15.22
C MET A 890 -16.82 27.03 -16.09
N GLN A 891 -15.65 26.80 -15.50
CA GLN A 891 -14.39 26.69 -16.23
C GLN A 891 -14.42 25.54 -17.24
N GLU A 892 -14.98 24.39 -16.87
CA GLU A 892 -15.16 23.25 -17.77
C GLU A 892 -16.08 23.61 -18.95
N ASN A 893 -17.17 24.35 -18.70
CA ASN A 893 -18.06 24.83 -19.75
C ASN A 893 -17.34 25.78 -20.73
N ALA A 894 -16.52 26.71 -20.22
CA ALA A 894 -15.73 27.61 -21.05
C ALA A 894 -14.67 26.84 -21.89
N ARG A 895 -14.04 25.80 -21.33
CA ARG A 895 -13.10 24.92 -22.06
C ARG A 895 -13.80 24.16 -23.18
N ASN A 896 -14.97 23.60 -22.91
CA ASN A 896 -15.75 22.86 -23.91
C ASN A 896 -16.14 23.73 -25.12
N LYS A 897 -16.38 25.03 -24.90
CA LYS A 897 -16.61 26.01 -25.98
C LYS A 897 -15.33 26.61 -26.57
N LYS A 898 -14.14 26.17 -26.13
CA LYS A 898 -12.83 26.66 -26.57
C LYS A 898 -12.59 28.16 -26.28
N GLU A 899 -13.31 28.71 -25.31
CA GLU A 899 -13.15 30.11 -24.86
C GLU A 899 -12.01 30.24 -23.85
N MET A 900 -11.68 29.14 -23.16
CA MET A 900 -10.64 29.05 -22.15
C MET A 900 -9.77 27.80 -22.36
N GLY A 901 -8.46 27.91 -22.18
CA GLY A 901 -7.52 26.79 -22.14
C GLY A 901 -7.08 26.44 -20.73
N SER A 902 -6.44 27.38 -20.04
CA SER A 902 -5.96 27.23 -18.64
C SER A 902 -6.93 27.91 -17.66
N SER A 903 -7.10 27.39 -16.44
CA SER A 903 -7.91 28.04 -15.39
C SER A 903 -7.49 29.48 -15.09
N LEU A 904 -6.19 29.79 -15.22
CA LEU A 904 -5.67 31.15 -15.05
C LEU A 904 -6.24 32.13 -16.10
N GLN A 905 -6.81 31.64 -17.21
CA GLN A 905 -7.51 32.47 -18.19
C GLN A 905 -8.92 32.84 -17.74
N SER A 906 -9.15 33.02 -16.44
CA SER A 906 -10.42 33.46 -15.87
C SER A 906 -10.22 34.49 -14.76
N PHE A 907 -11.12 35.48 -14.72
CA PHE A 907 -11.38 36.32 -13.55
C PHE A 907 -12.69 35.86 -12.91
N VAL A 908 -12.81 36.01 -11.59
CA VAL A 908 -13.95 35.53 -10.81
C VAL A 908 -14.59 36.68 -10.06
N TYR A 909 -15.92 36.78 -10.11
CA TYR A 909 -16.71 37.65 -9.25
C TYR A 909 -17.65 36.81 -8.39
N ILE A 910 -17.52 36.89 -7.06
CA ILE A 910 -18.36 36.18 -6.09
C ILE A 910 -19.36 37.18 -5.53
N SER A 911 -20.66 36.92 -5.68
CA SER A 911 -21.74 37.72 -5.12
C SER A 911 -22.40 36.98 -3.96
N LEU A 912 -22.37 37.61 -2.79
CA LEU A 912 -22.88 37.08 -1.53
C LEU A 912 -24.14 37.82 -1.09
N PRO A 913 -25.14 37.11 -0.55
CA PRO A 913 -26.38 37.71 -0.07
C PRO A 913 -26.22 38.46 1.26
N CYS A 914 -25.10 38.25 1.95
CA CYS A 914 -24.81 38.79 3.28
C CYS A 914 -23.73 39.88 3.25
N GLY A 915 -23.62 40.63 4.35
CA GLY A 915 -22.65 41.70 4.51
C GLY A 915 -21.24 41.19 4.82
N ALA A 916 -20.23 42.05 4.68
CA ALA A 916 -18.82 41.67 4.93
C ALA A 916 -18.58 41.15 6.36
N ALA A 917 -19.26 41.73 7.36
CA ALA A 917 -19.18 41.28 8.75
C ALA A 917 -19.79 39.88 8.99
N GLU A 918 -20.73 39.46 8.13
CA GLU A 918 -21.41 38.16 8.22
C GLU A 918 -20.72 37.07 7.38
N ALA A 919 -19.75 37.45 6.53
CA ALA A 919 -18.98 36.54 5.68
C ALA A 919 -17.46 36.69 5.91
N PRO A 920 -16.96 36.57 7.16
CA PRO A 920 -15.55 36.78 7.49
C PRO A 920 -14.61 35.90 6.68
N VAL A 921 -15.08 34.73 6.23
CA VAL A 921 -14.34 33.78 5.40
C VAL A 921 -13.71 34.43 4.16
N PHE A 922 -14.43 35.27 3.41
CA PHE A 922 -13.84 35.82 2.18
C PHE A 922 -12.88 36.98 2.44
N ALA A 923 -13.12 37.73 3.54
CA ALA A 923 -12.21 38.79 3.98
C ALA A 923 -10.91 38.22 4.56
N GLN A 924 -10.99 37.14 5.34
CA GLN A 924 -9.85 36.46 5.97
C GLN A 924 -8.84 35.96 4.93
N PHE A 925 -9.32 35.44 3.80
CA PHE A 925 -8.45 34.86 2.76
C PHE A 925 -7.92 35.94 1.80
N GLY A 926 -8.62 37.06 1.63
CA GLY A 926 -8.15 38.22 0.88
C GLY A 926 -7.54 37.88 -0.48
N ALA A 927 -6.26 38.22 -0.65
CA ALA A 927 -5.50 37.99 -1.88
C ALA A 927 -5.14 36.51 -2.14
N GLU A 928 -5.37 35.59 -1.19
CA GLU A 928 -5.13 34.15 -1.36
C GLU A 928 -6.26 33.44 -2.13
N LEU A 929 -7.43 34.08 -2.27
CA LEU A 929 -8.59 33.48 -2.97
C LEU A 929 -8.27 33.11 -4.42
N GLN A 930 -7.48 33.94 -5.11
CA GLN A 930 -7.03 33.68 -6.48
C GLN A 930 -6.15 32.42 -6.58
N ASP A 931 -5.32 32.17 -5.57
CA ASP A 931 -4.48 30.97 -5.50
C ASP A 931 -5.36 29.75 -5.23
N LEU A 932 -6.28 29.88 -4.27
CA LEU A 932 -7.19 28.81 -3.85
C LEU A 932 -8.11 28.33 -4.98
N PHE A 933 -8.62 29.26 -5.81
CA PHE A 933 -9.46 28.93 -6.97
C PHE A 933 -8.68 28.74 -8.27
N VAL A 934 -7.36 28.92 -8.25
CA VAL A 934 -6.48 28.79 -9.44
C VAL A 934 -6.94 29.70 -10.59
N VAL A 935 -7.16 30.97 -10.27
CA VAL A 935 -7.62 32.01 -11.21
C VAL A 935 -6.71 33.23 -11.17
N SER A 936 -6.85 34.15 -12.13
CA SER A 936 -5.97 35.33 -12.19
C SER A 936 -6.45 36.50 -11.34
N SER A 937 -7.74 36.55 -10.98
CA SER A 937 -8.30 37.59 -10.10
C SER A 937 -9.61 37.10 -9.47
N VAL A 938 -9.86 37.51 -8.24
CA VAL A 938 -11.12 37.27 -7.51
C VAL A 938 -11.58 38.58 -6.90
N THR A 939 -12.83 38.94 -7.18
CA THR A 939 -13.49 40.09 -6.58
C THR A 939 -14.75 39.64 -5.86
N VAL A 940 -15.02 40.16 -4.67
CA VAL A 940 -16.17 39.76 -3.85
C VAL A 940 -17.12 40.94 -3.67
N GLY A 941 -18.38 40.73 -4.01
CA GLY A 941 -19.49 41.65 -3.77
C GLY A 941 -20.39 41.16 -2.64
N TYR A 942 -20.72 42.05 -1.71
CA TYR A 942 -21.56 41.76 -0.55
C TYR A 942 -22.96 42.35 -0.74
N ASN A 943 -23.95 41.87 0.03
CA ASN A 943 -25.33 42.36 0.04
C ASN A 943 -26.00 42.35 -1.35
N ASN A 944 -25.74 41.31 -2.16
CA ASN A 944 -26.22 41.23 -3.55
C ASN A 944 -25.89 42.48 -4.39
N ALA A 945 -24.70 43.05 -4.19
CA ALA A 945 -24.22 44.18 -4.97
C ALA A 945 -24.35 43.91 -6.48
N PRO A 946 -24.75 44.92 -7.28
CA PRO A 946 -24.88 44.77 -8.72
C PRO A 946 -23.57 44.28 -9.34
N VAL A 947 -23.68 43.37 -10.31
CA VAL A 947 -22.54 42.78 -11.00
C VAL A 947 -21.70 43.89 -11.65
N PRO A 948 -20.37 43.92 -11.49
CA PRO A 948 -19.52 44.96 -12.06
C PRO A 948 -19.69 45.08 -13.58
N PRO A 949 -19.67 46.30 -14.15
CA PRO A 949 -19.83 46.52 -15.60
C PRO A 949 -18.82 45.74 -16.46
N GLU A 950 -17.63 45.48 -15.91
CA GLU A 950 -16.54 44.74 -16.54
C GLU A 950 -16.91 43.28 -16.82
N VAL A 951 -17.67 42.65 -15.90
CA VAL A 951 -18.19 41.30 -16.09
C VAL A 951 -19.24 41.32 -17.19
N GLU A 952 -20.11 42.34 -17.20
CA GLU A 952 -21.15 42.48 -18.21
C GLU A 952 -20.59 42.67 -19.62
N ALA A 953 -19.53 43.47 -19.76
CA ALA A 953 -18.85 43.79 -21.02
C ALA A 953 -17.80 42.75 -21.47
N SER A 954 -17.62 41.66 -20.74
CA SER A 954 -16.62 40.63 -21.06
C SER A 954 -16.97 39.83 -22.32
N ALA A 955 -15.96 39.39 -23.06
CA ALA A 955 -16.14 38.65 -24.32
C ALA A 955 -16.86 37.30 -24.10
N TRP A 956 -16.61 36.65 -22.97
CA TRP A 956 -17.36 35.49 -22.50
C TRP A 956 -17.51 35.57 -20.98
N LYS A 957 -18.65 35.07 -20.50
CA LYS A 957 -18.99 34.98 -19.07
C LYS A 957 -19.91 33.80 -18.79
N TYR A 958 -19.79 33.23 -17.60
CA TYR A 958 -20.66 32.18 -17.09
C TYR A 958 -21.06 32.51 -15.66
N ARG A 959 -22.27 32.08 -15.27
CA ARG A 959 -22.78 32.19 -13.91
C ARG A 959 -23.16 30.81 -13.37
N SER A 960 -22.89 30.58 -12.09
CA SER A 960 -23.39 29.44 -11.34
C SER A 960 -23.74 29.88 -9.92
N ASP A 961 -24.81 29.31 -9.37
CA ASP A 961 -25.21 29.56 -7.98
C ASP A 961 -24.64 28.45 -7.08
N PHE A 962 -24.34 28.77 -5.83
CA PHE A 962 -23.88 27.82 -4.82
C PHE A 962 -24.65 27.99 -3.51
N GLN A 963 -24.79 26.91 -2.75
CA GLN A 963 -25.45 26.92 -1.44
C GLN A 963 -24.42 27.01 -0.31
N PHE A 964 -24.81 27.68 0.76
CA PHE A 964 -24.06 27.68 2.00
C PHE A 964 -24.22 26.32 2.70
N PRO A 965 -23.13 25.67 3.16
CA PRO A 965 -23.22 24.38 3.83
C PRO A 965 -24.14 24.45 5.06
N GLY A 966 -25.26 23.71 5.03
CA GLY A 966 -26.22 23.65 6.14
C GLY A 966 -27.15 24.87 6.28
N ASP A 967 -27.18 25.79 5.30
CA ASP A 967 -28.04 26.97 5.30
C ASP A 967 -28.89 27.01 4.00
N VAL A 968 -30.03 27.71 4.05
CA VAL A 968 -30.94 27.92 2.90
C VAL A 968 -30.42 29.03 1.98
N LYS A 969 -29.51 29.88 2.47
CA LYS A 969 -28.92 30.97 1.69
C LYS A 969 -28.10 30.45 0.52
N SER A 970 -28.20 31.13 -0.63
CA SER A 970 -27.39 30.88 -1.82
C SER A 970 -26.63 32.14 -2.24
N GLY A 971 -25.40 31.94 -2.71
CA GLY A 971 -24.61 32.95 -3.40
C GLY A 971 -24.54 32.66 -4.89
N SER A 972 -23.96 33.59 -5.66
CA SER A 972 -23.70 33.38 -7.09
C SER A 972 -22.25 33.70 -7.42
N VAL A 973 -21.67 32.98 -8.36
CA VAL A 973 -20.32 33.21 -8.87
C VAL A 973 -20.38 33.41 -10.37
N TRP A 974 -19.57 34.35 -10.84
CA TRP A 974 -19.33 34.60 -12.24
C TRP A 974 -17.87 34.31 -12.57
N ILE A 975 -17.63 33.61 -13.68
CA ILE A 975 -16.31 33.61 -14.32
C ILE A 975 -16.40 34.38 -15.64
N TYR A 976 -15.36 35.14 -15.96
CA TYR A 976 -15.35 35.98 -17.14
C TYR A 976 -13.94 36.17 -17.71
N THR A 977 -13.89 36.66 -18.96
CA THR A 977 -12.63 36.92 -19.66
C THR A 977 -11.72 37.86 -18.86
N PRO A 978 -10.43 37.52 -18.64
CA PRO A 978 -9.48 38.40 -17.97
C PRO A 978 -9.35 39.77 -18.64
N GLN A 979 -9.31 40.83 -17.83
CA GLN A 979 -9.16 42.23 -18.28
C GLN A 979 -7.70 42.71 -18.26
N ALA A 980 -6.75 41.78 -18.21
CA ALA A 980 -5.32 42.01 -18.15
C ALA A 980 -4.61 41.17 -19.21
N ASN A 981 -3.36 41.49 -19.53
CA ASN A 981 -2.47 40.67 -20.34
C ASN A 981 -1.84 39.53 -19.52
N LYS A 982 -1.53 38.43 -20.20
CA LYS A 982 -0.83 37.27 -19.63
C LYS A 982 0.62 37.60 -19.31
N CYS A 983 1.05 37.34 -18.07
CA CYS A 983 2.45 37.37 -17.68
C CYS A 983 3.23 36.21 -18.33
N GLY A 984 4.34 36.51 -19.02
CA GLY A 984 5.20 35.49 -19.64
C GLY A 984 5.88 34.52 -18.67
N ARG A 985 5.93 34.87 -17.37
CA ARG A 985 6.61 34.12 -16.31
C ARG A 985 5.67 33.23 -15.49
N CYS A 986 4.70 33.80 -14.78
CA CYS A 986 3.74 33.05 -13.94
C CYS A 986 2.44 32.65 -14.65
N TRP A 987 2.22 33.16 -15.88
CA TRP A 987 1.01 32.91 -16.68
C TRP A 987 -0.31 33.46 -16.13
N ARG A 988 -0.29 34.17 -14.99
CA ARG A 988 -1.44 34.98 -14.55
C ARG A 988 -1.71 36.14 -15.50
N TYR A 989 -2.98 36.49 -15.62
CA TYR A 989 -3.46 37.67 -16.31
C TYR A 989 -3.47 38.82 -15.32
N ALA A 990 -2.29 39.39 -15.07
CA ALA A 990 -2.08 40.47 -14.11
C ALA A 990 -1.26 41.62 -14.69
N VAL A 991 -0.72 41.47 -15.91
CA VAL A 991 -0.04 42.57 -16.59
C VAL A 991 -1.13 43.52 -17.08
N PRO A 992 -1.14 44.81 -16.70
CA PRO A 992 -2.15 45.73 -17.22
C PRO A 992 -2.24 45.63 -18.75
N LEU A 993 -3.46 45.62 -19.30
CA LEU A 993 -3.64 45.82 -20.74
C LEU A 993 -2.96 47.14 -21.07
N GLU A 994 -1.92 47.12 -21.90
CA GLU A 994 -1.17 48.32 -22.29
C GLU A 994 -2.17 49.45 -22.61
N CYS A 995 -1.88 50.66 -22.14
CA CYS A 995 -2.58 51.85 -22.63
C CYS A 995 -2.61 51.81 -24.17
N LYS A 996 -3.78 52.11 -24.74
CA LYS A 996 -4.07 52.15 -26.18
C LYS A 996 -2.83 52.51 -27.00
N LYS A 997 -2.51 51.63 -27.96
CA LYS A 997 -1.54 51.83 -29.04
C LYS A 997 -1.68 53.22 -29.65
N ASP A 998 -0.83 54.15 -29.24
CA ASP A 998 -0.51 55.33 -30.03
C ASP A 998 1.01 55.40 -30.24
N ASN A 999 1.41 54.79 -31.37
CA ASN A 999 2.64 54.98 -32.15
C ASN A 999 4.05 54.80 -31.51
N PRO A 1000 4.75 53.67 -31.76
CA PRO A 1000 6.17 53.50 -31.41
C PRO A 1000 7.13 54.19 -32.42
N LEU A 1001 6.70 55.28 -33.06
CA LEU A 1001 7.48 55.94 -34.12
C LEU A 1001 8.58 56.87 -33.59
N CYS A 1002 8.50 57.32 -32.33
CA CYS A 1002 9.41 58.34 -31.80
C CYS A 1002 10.87 57.86 -31.69
N HIS A 1003 11.15 56.75 -31.01
CA HIS A 1003 12.54 56.36 -30.72
C HIS A 1003 13.33 55.99 -31.97
N ARG A 1004 12.68 55.34 -32.93
CA ARG A 1004 13.31 54.95 -34.20
C ARG A 1004 13.70 56.17 -35.02
N VAL A 1005 12.83 57.18 -35.10
CA VAL A 1005 13.11 58.43 -35.82
C VAL A 1005 14.27 59.18 -35.16
N VAL A 1006 14.27 59.28 -33.84
CA VAL A 1006 15.33 59.96 -33.08
C VAL A 1006 16.67 59.26 -33.25
N ALA A 1007 16.71 57.93 -33.11
CA ALA A 1007 17.93 57.14 -33.34
C ALA A 1007 18.44 57.34 -34.78
N ILE A 1008 17.56 57.34 -35.79
CA ILE A 1008 17.96 57.57 -37.19
C ILE A 1008 18.50 58.98 -37.39
N LEU A 1009 17.85 60.01 -36.83
CA LEU A 1009 18.32 61.41 -36.96
C LEU A 1009 19.70 61.60 -36.32
N ILE A 1010 19.91 61.05 -35.12
CA ILE A 1010 21.20 61.13 -34.43
C ILE A 1010 22.29 60.31 -35.13
N LEU A 1011 21.93 59.16 -35.73
CA LEU A 1011 22.85 58.38 -36.57
C LEU A 1011 23.29 59.17 -37.80
N LEU A 1012 22.35 59.84 -38.49
CA LEU A 1012 22.65 60.69 -39.63
C LEU A 1012 23.57 61.84 -39.23
N SER A 1013 23.30 62.51 -38.10
CA SER A 1013 24.21 63.53 -37.55
C SER A 1013 25.61 62.96 -37.30
N SER A 1014 25.70 61.78 -36.68
CA SER A 1014 26.99 61.11 -36.42
C SER A 1014 27.77 60.86 -37.71
N LEU A 1015 27.11 60.30 -38.73
CA LEU A 1015 27.70 60.04 -40.03
C LEU A 1015 28.18 61.34 -40.70
N ILE A 1016 27.36 62.39 -40.68
CA ILE A 1016 27.72 63.70 -41.22
C ILE A 1016 28.97 64.24 -40.50
N PHE A 1017 29.02 64.16 -39.17
CA PHE A 1017 30.17 64.63 -38.40
C PHE A 1017 31.43 63.81 -38.66
N TYR A 1018 31.34 62.49 -38.82
CA TYR A 1018 32.48 61.67 -39.24
C TYR A 1018 32.97 62.02 -40.65
N LEU A 1019 32.05 62.29 -41.58
CA LEU A 1019 32.39 62.72 -42.94
C LEU A 1019 33.06 64.10 -42.96
N LEU A 1020 32.57 65.04 -42.13
CA LEU A 1020 33.23 66.34 -41.94
C LEU A 1020 34.63 66.16 -41.32
N ALA A 1021 34.76 65.31 -40.29
CA ALA A 1021 36.04 64.99 -39.66
C ALA A 1021 37.08 64.47 -40.67
N ALA A 1022 36.66 63.60 -41.59
CA ALA A 1022 37.53 63.00 -42.59
C ALA A 1022 38.13 64.03 -43.57
N ARG A 1023 37.46 65.17 -43.78
CA ARG A 1023 37.89 66.25 -44.70
C ARG A 1023 38.88 67.23 -44.08
N VAL A 1024 39.09 67.17 -42.77
CA VAL A 1024 39.94 68.09 -42.02
C VAL A 1024 41.27 67.40 -41.65
N PRO A 1025 42.43 68.08 -41.65
CA PRO A 1025 43.70 67.49 -41.21
C PRO A 1025 43.65 66.98 -39.76
N VAL A 1026 44.33 65.87 -39.45
CA VAL A 1026 44.27 65.18 -38.13
C VAL A 1026 44.45 66.13 -36.94
N GLN A 1027 45.35 67.12 -37.08
CA GLN A 1027 45.66 68.11 -36.05
C GLN A 1027 44.47 69.02 -35.69
N LYS A 1028 43.47 69.16 -36.56
CA LYS A 1028 42.26 69.98 -36.36
C LYS A 1028 40.99 69.14 -36.08
N ARG A 1029 41.11 67.82 -35.97
CA ARG A 1029 39.96 66.91 -35.81
C ARG A 1029 39.41 66.82 -34.40
N LEU A 1030 40.05 67.38 -33.38
CA LEU A 1030 39.64 67.19 -31.98
C LEU A 1030 38.15 67.50 -31.75
N PHE A 1031 37.67 68.66 -32.18
CA PHE A 1031 36.25 69.02 -32.05
C PHE A 1031 35.33 68.11 -32.88
N HIS A 1032 35.76 67.68 -34.06
CA HIS A 1032 35.01 66.75 -34.89
C HIS A 1032 34.86 65.39 -34.21
N VAL A 1033 35.93 64.87 -33.62
CA VAL A 1033 35.93 63.59 -32.88
C VAL A 1033 35.03 63.67 -31.65
N LEU A 1034 35.11 64.75 -30.87
CA LEU A 1034 34.27 64.93 -29.68
C LEU A 1034 32.78 65.04 -30.05
N VAL A 1035 32.44 65.79 -31.10
CA VAL A 1035 31.05 65.90 -31.59
C VAL A 1035 30.54 64.56 -32.13
N SER A 1036 31.35 63.85 -32.94
CA SER A 1036 31.00 62.51 -33.41
C SER A 1036 30.81 61.51 -32.27
N LEU A 1037 31.62 61.59 -31.21
CA LEU A 1037 31.50 60.73 -30.04
C LEU A 1037 30.20 61.01 -29.29
N ILE A 1038 29.86 62.28 -29.07
CA ILE A 1038 28.60 62.70 -28.44
C ILE A 1038 27.41 62.09 -29.17
N THR A 1039 27.30 62.31 -30.49
CA THR A 1039 26.16 61.79 -31.25
C THR A 1039 26.16 60.27 -31.37
N THR A 1040 27.34 59.62 -31.39
CA THR A 1040 27.43 58.15 -31.39
C THR A 1040 26.89 57.55 -30.10
N ILE A 1041 27.25 58.12 -28.94
CA ILE A 1041 26.74 57.67 -27.63
C ILE A 1041 25.22 57.79 -27.61
N SER A 1042 24.70 58.94 -28.05
CA SER A 1042 23.25 59.18 -28.07
C SER A 1042 22.52 58.27 -29.03
N PHE A 1043 23.11 57.96 -30.19
CA PHE A 1043 22.56 56.97 -31.11
C PHE A 1043 22.43 55.60 -30.42
N ILE A 1044 23.49 55.13 -29.74
CA ILE A 1044 23.48 53.83 -29.06
C ILE A 1044 22.42 53.80 -27.95
N THR A 1045 22.30 54.87 -27.16
CA THR A 1045 21.32 54.92 -26.07
C THR A 1045 19.88 54.98 -26.60
N TYR A 1046 19.60 55.76 -27.64
CA TYR A 1046 18.27 55.80 -28.26
C TYR A 1046 17.95 54.52 -29.02
N PHE A 1047 18.94 53.85 -29.60
CA PHE A 1047 18.78 52.53 -30.20
C PHE A 1047 18.47 51.46 -29.13
N ALA A 1048 19.15 51.50 -27.99
CA ALA A 1048 18.84 50.64 -26.85
C ALA A 1048 17.39 50.89 -26.36
N MET A 1049 16.98 52.14 -26.19
CA MET A 1049 15.60 52.48 -25.83
C MET A 1049 14.58 51.98 -26.86
N ASN A 1050 14.87 52.15 -28.15
CA ASN A 1050 14.03 51.68 -29.26
C ASN A 1050 13.91 50.15 -29.32
N THR A 1051 14.97 49.44 -28.93
CA THR A 1051 14.99 47.96 -28.87
C THR A 1051 14.43 47.42 -27.56
N GLY A 1052 13.90 48.28 -26.69
CA GLY A 1052 13.38 47.90 -25.37
C GLY A 1052 14.47 47.60 -24.34
N GLY A 1053 15.73 47.78 -24.68
CA GLY A 1053 16.85 47.74 -23.75
C GLY A 1053 16.85 48.99 -22.85
N GLY A 1054 17.36 48.83 -21.63
CA GLY A 1054 17.55 49.99 -20.74
C GLY A 1054 16.31 50.48 -20.00
N LYS A 1055 15.25 49.65 -19.92
CA LYS A 1055 14.02 49.91 -19.16
C LYS A 1055 14.08 49.23 -17.78
N SER A 1056 13.58 49.89 -16.75
CA SER A 1056 13.35 49.34 -15.41
C SER A 1056 11.97 49.78 -14.92
N TYR A 1057 11.38 49.03 -14.00
CA TYR A 1057 10.15 49.43 -13.32
C TYR A 1057 10.52 49.92 -11.92
N ASN A 1058 10.28 51.20 -11.64
CA ASN A 1058 10.39 51.71 -10.28
C ASN A 1058 9.05 51.47 -9.58
N HIS A 1059 9.11 50.79 -8.43
CA HIS A 1059 8.00 50.61 -7.51
C HIS A 1059 7.71 51.95 -6.83
N ILE A 1060 6.49 52.44 -6.95
CA ILE A 1060 6.04 53.66 -6.30
C ILE A 1060 4.77 53.29 -5.52
N ILE A 1061 4.82 53.51 -4.20
CA ILE A 1061 3.68 53.29 -3.30
C ILE A 1061 2.76 54.52 -3.40
N PHE A 1062 1.50 54.31 -3.76
CA PHE A 1062 0.50 55.37 -3.80
C PHE A 1062 -0.49 55.23 -2.66
N HIS A 1063 -0.73 56.35 -1.96
CA HIS A 1063 -1.89 56.52 -1.10
C HIS A 1063 -3.05 57.02 -1.95
N GLU A 1064 -4.09 56.21 -2.14
CA GLU A 1064 -5.37 56.71 -2.65
C GLU A 1064 -6.30 57.00 -1.48
N PRO A 1065 -6.94 58.18 -1.42
CA PRO A 1065 -7.97 58.43 -0.42
C PRO A 1065 -9.23 57.66 -0.79
N HIS A 1066 -9.35 56.42 -0.31
CA HIS A 1066 -10.61 55.68 -0.37
C HIS A 1066 -11.60 56.34 0.60
N LYS A 1067 -12.85 56.61 0.15
CA LYS A 1067 -13.84 57.38 0.93
C LYS A 1067 -14.13 56.84 2.34
N ASN A 1068 -13.83 55.57 2.60
CA ASN A 1068 -14.11 54.89 3.88
C ASN A 1068 -12.87 54.25 4.54
N ASP A 1069 -11.67 54.31 3.92
CA ASP A 1069 -10.44 53.77 4.53
C ASP A 1069 -9.19 54.52 4.03
N PRO A 1070 -8.68 55.51 4.79
CA PRO A 1070 -7.56 56.36 4.36
C PRO A 1070 -6.20 55.63 4.26
N ASP A 1071 -6.08 54.36 4.67
CA ASP A 1071 -4.84 53.57 4.62
C ASP A 1071 -4.76 52.58 3.44
N THR A 1072 -5.51 52.84 2.35
CA THR A 1072 -5.46 51.94 1.18
C THR A 1072 -4.24 52.25 0.29
N PHE A 1073 -3.29 51.31 0.22
CA PHE A 1073 -2.10 51.40 -0.62
C PHE A 1073 -2.34 50.75 -1.99
N GLN A 1074 -1.92 51.44 -3.07
CA GLN A 1074 -1.86 50.85 -4.40
C GLN A 1074 -0.41 50.83 -4.89
N ASP A 1075 0.10 49.62 -5.12
CA ASP A 1075 1.41 49.41 -5.75
C ASP A 1075 1.28 49.71 -7.25
N VAL A 1076 1.88 50.80 -7.72
CA VAL A 1076 1.92 51.10 -9.15
C VAL A 1076 3.36 51.23 -9.61
N TYR A 1077 3.68 50.46 -10.64
CA TYR A 1077 5.01 50.40 -11.24
C TYR A 1077 5.10 51.40 -12.39
N ARG A 1078 6.07 52.31 -12.34
CA ARG A 1078 6.34 53.23 -13.45
C ARG A 1078 7.57 52.78 -14.22
N GLU A 1079 7.44 52.70 -15.54
CA GLU A 1079 8.56 52.41 -16.43
C GLU A 1079 9.52 53.62 -16.51
N VAL A 1080 10.81 53.36 -16.31
CA VAL A 1080 11.89 54.35 -16.36
C VAL A 1080 12.98 53.83 -17.30
N PHE A 1081 13.38 54.66 -18.27
CA PHE A 1081 14.50 54.36 -19.15
C PHE A 1081 15.83 54.79 -18.50
N TRP A 1082 16.45 53.91 -17.72
CA TRP A 1082 17.71 54.21 -17.03
C TRP A 1082 18.86 54.53 -18.00
N VAL A 1083 18.82 53.97 -19.22
CA VAL A 1083 19.78 54.26 -20.29
C VAL A 1083 19.82 55.75 -20.69
N ARG A 1084 18.74 56.50 -20.47
CA ARG A 1084 18.73 57.96 -20.70
C ARG A 1084 19.70 58.70 -19.77
N TYR A 1085 19.74 58.29 -18.50
CA TYR A 1085 20.67 58.86 -17.53
C TYR A 1085 22.12 58.52 -17.87
N VAL A 1086 22.35 57.36 -18.49
CA VAL A 1086 23.67 57.01 -19.06
C VAL A 1086 24.02 57.95 -20.21
N ASN A 1087 23.09 58.25 -21.13
CA ASN A 1087 23.31 59.22 -22.20
C ASN A 1087 23.75 60.58 -21.63
N TRP A 1088 23.00 61.12 -20.66
CA TRP A 1088 23.31 62.41 -20.04
C TRP A 1088 24.63 62.40 -19.28
N GLY A 1089 24.90 61.32 -18.54
CA GLY A 1089 26.13 61.13 -17.77
C GLY A 1089 27.40 61.07 -18.63
N LEU A 1090 27.28 60.80 -19.93
CA LEU A 1090 28.41 60.75 -20.86
C LEU A 1090 28.46 61.97 -21.80
N THR A 1091 27.33 62.40 -22.35
CA THR A 1091 27.30 63.44 -23.39
C THR A 1091 27.43 64.86 -22.84
N PHE A 1092 26.80 65.17 -21.70
CA PHE A 1092 26.92 66.52 -21.12
C PHE A 1092 28.35 66.84 -20.69
N PRO A 1093 29.10 65.93 -20.03
CA PRO A 1093 30.52 66.15 -19.78
C PRO A 1093 31.32 66.46 -21.05
N LEU A 1094 31.09 65.72 -22.16
CA LEU A 1094 31.79 65.97 -23.42
C LEU A 1094 31.47 67.34 -24.03
N ILE A 1095 30.22 67.81 -23.92
CA ILE A 1095 29.83 69.16 -24.33
C ILE A 1095 30.55 70.21 -23.47
N LEU A 1096 30.67 69.99 -22.16
CA LEU A 1096 31.41 70.88 -21.27
C LEU A 1096 32.91 70.90 -21.59
N VAL A 1097 33.50 69.76 -21.93
CA VAL A 1097 34.89 69.67 -22.41
C VAL A 1097 35.08 70.54 -23.65
N ILE A 1098 34.15 70.49 -24.61
CA ILE A 1098 34.20 71.33 -25.82
C ILE A 1098 34.17 72.82 -25.46
N LEU A 1099 33.29 73.24 -24.55
CA LEU A 1099 33.21 74.63 -24.10
C LEU A 1099 34.51 75.08 -23.39
N VAL A 1100 35.10 74.20 -22.57
CA VAL A 1100 36.39 74.49 -21.92
C VAL A 1100 37.52 74.60 -22.94
N LEU A 1101 37.58 73.71 -23.94
CA LEU A 1101 38.59 73.78 -25.00
C LEU A 1101 38.47 75.06 -25.84
N LEU A 1102 37.26 75.57 -26.06
CA LEU A 1102 37.05 76.88 -26.71
C LEU A 1102 37.51 78.05 -25.83
N SER A 1103 37.40 77.91 -24.51
CA SER A 1103 37.70 78.97 -23.54
C SER A 1103 39.08 78.93 -22.90
N ASP A 1104 39.84 77.85 -23.14
CA ASP A 1104 41.17 77.62 -22.55
C ASP A 1104 41.17 77.66 -21.01
N MET A 1105 40.05 77.29 -20.40
CA MET A 1105 39.93 77.31 -18.94
C MET A 1105 40.81 76.23 -18.32
N HIS A 1106 41.45 76.58 -17.18
CA HIS A 1106 42.27 75.67 -16.39
C HIS A 1106 41.55 74.34 -16.09
N GLY A 1107 42.25 73.22 -16.23
CA GLY A 1107 41.68 71.86 -16.10
C GLY A 1107 40.93 71.58 -14.80
N ALA A 1108 41.32 72.22 -13.70
CA ALA A 1108 40.62 72.12 -12.42
C ALA A 1108 39.17 72.65 -12.49
N SER A 1109 38.93 73.73 -13.24
CA SER A 1109 37.59 74.30 -13.42
C SER A 1109 36.67 73.38 -14.24
N LEU A 1110 37.25 72.68 -15.23
CA LEU A 1110 36.54 71.66 -16.00
C LEU A 1110 36.17 70.47 -15.12
N LEU A 1111 37.10 69.98 -14.31
CA LEU A 1111 36.88 68.82 -13.44
C LEU A 1111 35.75 69.10 -12.45
N VAL A 1112 35.79 70.24 -11.75
CA VAL A 1112 34.72 70.65 -10.82
C VAL A 1112 33.37 70.72 -11.52
N SER A 1113 33.34 71.27 -12.74
CA SER A 1113 32.11 71.44 -13.51
C SER A 1113 31.52 70.11 -13.99
N VAL A 1114 32.37 69.19 -14.47
CA VAL A 1114 31.99 67.85 -14.91
C VAL A 1114 31.52 67.01 -13.71
N THR A 1115 32.26 67.05 -12.59
CA THR A 1115 31.87 66.33 -11.37
C THR A 1115 30.55 66.84 -10.80
N ALA A 1116 30.36 68.17 -10.74
CA ALA A 1116 29.09 68.75 -10.31
C ALA A 1116 27.92 68.30 -11.21
N HIS A 1117 28.11 68.30 -12.53
CA HIS A 1117 27.10 67.79 -13.47
C HIS A 1117 26.82 66.29 -13.27
N PHE A 1118 27.84 65.47 -13.05
CA PHE A 1118 27.67 64.04 -12.84
C PHE A 1118 26.86 63.75 -11.56
N VAL A 1119 27.19 64.44 -10.46
CA VAL A 1119 26.42 64.36 -9.20
C VAL A 1119 24.97 64.80 -9.41
N MET A 1120 24.74 65.86 -10.19
CA MET A 1120 23.39 66.33 -10.50
C MET A 1120 22.56 65.31 -11.29
N VAL A 1121 23.15 64.65 -12.30
CA VAL A 1121 22.45 63.61 -13.10
C VAL A 1121 22.10 62.40 -12.22
N VAL A 1122 22.99 62.00 -11.31
CA VAL A 1122 22.76 60.87 -10.39
C VAL A 1122 21.73 61.22 -9.31
N ALA A 1123 21.74 62.46 -8.79
CA ALA A 1123 20.87 62.89 -7.70
C ALA A 1123 19.48 63.38 -8.15
N GLY A 1124 19.27 63.64 -9.45
CA GLY A 1124 17.98 64.14 -9.98
C GLY A 1124 17.58 65.52 -9.47
N ILE A 1125 18.54 66.35 -9.04
CA ILE A 1125 18.29 67.65 -8.39
C ILE A 1125 18.18 68.79 -9.42
N ILE A 1126 17.25 69.72 -9.16
CA ILE A 1126 16.92 70.91 -9.96
C ILE A 1126 18.14 71.81 -10.19
N SER A 1127 18.46 72.10 -11.47
CA SER A 1127 19.44 73.11 -11.86
C SER A 1127 18.85 74.51 -11.78
N ALA A 1128 19.15 75.24 -10.69
CA ALA A 1128 18.89 76.68 -10.60
C ALA A 1128 20.16 77.54 -10.49
N TYR A 1129 21.36 76.96 -10.64
CA TYR A 1129 22.59 77.75 -10.63
C TYR A 1129 23.58 77.29 -11.71
N GLY A 1130 23.48 77.90 -12.88
CA GLY A 1130 24.52 77.91 -13.92
C GLY A 1130 25.76 78.71 -13.47
N GLY A 1131 26.42 78.24 -12.41
CA GLY A 1131 27.24 79.07 -11.53
C GLY A 1131 28.71 79.35 -11.94
N PRO A 1132 29.51 78.41 -12.48
CA PRO A 1132 30.94 78.71 -12.70
C PRO A 1132 31.38 78.87 -14.17
N ILE A 1133 30.85 78.09 -15.12
CA ILE A 1133 31.44 77.98 -16.48
C ILE A 1133 31.11 79.20 -17.36
N GLY A 1134 29.86 79.66 -17.33
CA GLY A 1134 29.44 80.80 -18.15
C GLY A 1134 30.10 82.12 -17.72
N PHE A 1135 30.40 82.28 -16.43
CA PHE A 1135 31.03 83.48 -15.90
C PHE A 1135 32.57 83.44 -15.97
N ASN A 1136 33.21 82.31 -15.62
CA ASN A 1136 34.67 82.19 -15.71
C ASN A 1136 35.16 82.00 -17.16
N GLY A 1137 34.40 81.31 -18.01
CA GLY A 1137 34.72 81.17 -19.42
C GLY A 1137 34.61 82.47 -20.21
N ARG A 1138 33.64 83.35 -19.87
CA ARG A 1138 33.55 84.70 -20.46
C ARG A 1138 34.77 85.58 -20.14
N ARG A 1139 35.37 85.41 -18.95
CA ARG A 1139 36.62 86.08 -18.57
C ARG A 1139 37.83 85.48 -19.28
N ALA A 1140 37.92 84.14 -19.37
CA ALA A 1140 39.03 83.45 -20.03
C ALA A 1140 39.07 83.71 -21.56
N VAL A 1141 37.91 83.81 -22.21
CA VAL A 1141 37.80 84.07 -23.66
C VAL A 1141 38.00 85.56 -24.02
N ALA A 1142 38.01 86.46 -23.04
CA ALA A 1142 38.17 87.88 -23.30
C ALA A 1142 39.51 88.24 -23.99
N ALA A 1143 40.51 87.37 -23.89
CA ALA A 1143 41.83 87.49 -24.52
C ALA A 1143 41.95 86.85 -25.92
N ARG A 1144 40.87 86.25 -26.46
CA ARG A 1144 40.86 85.60 -27.78
C ARG A 1144 40.23 86.49 -28.87
N ASP A 1145 40.37 86.09 -30.13
CA ASP A 1145 39.78 86.81 -31.25
C ASP A 1145 38.25 86.93 -31.12
N ASN A 1146 37.70 88.02 -31.67
CA ASN A 1146 36.26 88.32 -31.54
C ASN A 1146 35.35 87.20 -32.06
N ARG A 1147 35.81 86.36 -33.02
CA ARG A 1147 35.00 85.25 -33.53
C ARG A 1147 34.94 84.11 -32.52
N THR A 1148 36.06 83.72 -31.91
CA THR A 1148 36.08 82.75 -30.80
C THR A 1148 35.19 83.19 -29.64
N LYS A 1149 35.25 84.48 -29.27
CA LYS A 1149 34.43 85.06 -28.19
C LYS A 1149 32.94 85.01 -28.48
N THR A 1150 32.55 85.39 -29.70
CA THR A 1150 31.15 85.34 -30.13
C THR A 1150 30.64 83.90 -30.17
N LEU A 1151 31.45 82.97 -30.70
CA LEU A 1151 31.09 81.56 -30.77
C LEU A 1151 30.92 80.93 -29.38
N PHE A 1152 31.90 81.10 -28.48
CA PHE A 1152 31.81 80.57 -27.12
C PHE A 1152 30.61 81.13 -26.36
N SER A 1153 30.36 82.44 -26.43
CA SER A 1153 29.23 83.05 -25.75
C SER A 1153 27.90 82.55 -26.31
N SER A 1154 27.79 82.41 -27.63
CA SER A 1154 26.57 81.92 -28.29
C SER A 1154 26.28 80.46 -27.93
N LEU A 1155 27.28 79.59 -28.04
CA LEU A 1155 27.15 78.17 -27.70
C LEU A 1155 26.89 77.95 -26.20
N SER A 1156 27.55 78.71 -25.32
CA SER A 1156 27.35 78.59 -23.88
C SER A 1156 25.93 79.01 -23.47
N VAL A 1157 25.39 80.08 -24.07
CA VAL A 1157 24.00 80.50 -23.83
C VAL A 1157 23.03 79.45 -24.36
N PHE A 1158 23.29 78.90 -25.56
CA PHE A 1158 22.47 77.84 -26.14
C PHE A 1158 22.41 76.60 -25.23
N VAL A 1159 23.57 76.10 -24.78
CA VAL A 1159 23.65 74.94 -23.87
C VAL A 1159 22.91 75.23 -22.56
N LEU A 1160 23.09 76.42 -21.98
CA LEU A 1160 22.40 76.81 -20.74
C LEU A 1160 20.88 76.81 -20.90
N VAL A 1161 20.36 77.41 -21.97
CA VAL A 1161 18.91 77.47 -22.23
C VAL A 1161 18.33 76.08 -22.39
N VAL A 1162 18.98 75.20 -23.16
CA VAL A 1162 18.49 73.84 -23.38
C VAL A 1162 18.54 73.02 -22.09
N LEU A 1163 19.60 73.15 -21.28
CA LEU A 1163 19.72 72.47 -19.99
C LEU A 1163 18.66 72.89 -18.96
N LEU A 1164 18.14 74.12 -19.02
CA LEU A 1164 17.06 74.58 -18.13
C LEU A 1164 15.70 73.93 -18.42
N VAL A 1165 15.49 73.40 -19.64
CA VAL A 1165 14.22 72.75 -20.01
C VAL A 1165 14.15 71.31 -19.48
N TYR A 1166 15.28 70.63 -19.32
CA TYR A 1166 15.32 69.24 -18.82
C TYR A 1166 14.64 69.05 -17.45
N PRO A 1167 14.95 69.85 -16.41
CA PRO A 1167 14.29 69.73 -15.10
C PRO A 1167 12.79 70.04 -15.13
N VAL A 1168 12.34 70.91 -16.04
CA VAL A 1168 10.92 71.23 -16.20
C VAL A 1168 10.16 69.99 -16.66
N ILE A 1169 10.66 69.32 -17.70
CA ILE A 1169 10.10 68.05 -18.19
C ILE A 1169 10.10 67.01 -17.06
N TRP A 1170 11.18 66.91 -16.29
CA TRP A 1170 11.28 65.98 -15.16
C TRP A 1170 10.26 66.27 -14.05
N ALA A 1171 10.03 67.54 -13.71
CA ALA A 1171 9.07 67.93 -12.67
C ALA A 1171 7.62 67.61 -13.08
N PHE A 1172 7.25 67.92 -14.34
CA PHE A 1172 5.94 67.58 -14.88
C PHE A 1172 5.73 66.07 -15.04
N SER A 1173 6.80 65.32 -15.32
CA SER A 1173 6.72 63.88 -15.47
C SER A 1173 6.70 63.15 -14.13
N SER A 1174 7.67 63.39 -13.25
CA SER A 1174 7.92 62.59 -12.04
C SER A 1174 7.03 63.00 -10.87
N ASN A 1175 6.76 64.30 -10.71
CA ASN A 1175 6.08 64.82 -9.53
C ASN A 1175 4.59 65.11 -9.78
N ALA A 1176 4.24 65.67 -10.94
CA ALA A 1176 2.87 66.10 -11.23
C ALA A 1176 2.01 65.08 -12.02
N ARG A 1177 2.63 64.04 -12.60
CA ARG A 1177 1.99 63.02 -13.46
C ARG A 1177 1.14 63.60 -14.60
N HIS A 1178 1.40 64.83 -15.03
CA HIS A 1178 0.63 65.46 -16.11
C HIS A 1178 1.08 65.04 -17.51
N MET A 1179 2.13 64.22 -17.61
CA MET A 1179 2.74 63.84 -18.88
C MET A 1179 2.95 62.32 -18.94
N SER A 1180 2.53 61.70 -20.05
CA SER A 1180 2.76 60.27 -20.30
C SER A 1180 4.25 59.98 -20.48
N ILE A 1181 4.65 58.71 -20.29
CA ILE A 1181 6.05 58.27 -20.48
C ILE A 1181 6.50 58.52 -21.92
N ASP A 1182 5.61 58.34 -22.90
CA ASP A 1182 5.91 58.62 -24.30
C ASP A 1182 6.11 60.11 -24.54
N ALA A 1183 5.27 60.98 -23.97
CA ALA A 1183 5.41 62.42 -24.07
C ALA A 1183 6.69 62.93 -23.37
N GLU A 1184 7.01 62.38 -22.20
CA GLU A 1184 8.28 62.63 -21.50
C GLU A 1184 9.46 62.28 -22.42
N THR A 1185 9.39 61.11 -23.05
CA THR A 1185 10.49 60.62 -23.87
C THR A 1185 10.65 61.41 -25.17
N ILE A 1186 9.55 61.78 -25.83
CA ILE A 1186 9.55 62.67 -27.00
C ILE A 1186 10.17 64.02 -26.64
N ALA A 1187 9.78 64.61 -25.50
CA ALA A 1187 10.28 65.90 -25.08
C ALA A 1187 11.80 65.87 -24.86
N TYR A 1188 12.33 64.84 -24.21
CA TYR A 1188 13.77 64.68 -24.06
C TYR A 1188 14.49 64.39 -25.38
N ALA A 1189 13.91 63.58 -26.26
CA ALA A 1189 14.47 63.35 -27.59
C ALA A 1189 14.65 64.63 -28.40
N VAL A 1190 13.68 65.55 -28.34
CA VAL A 1190 13.79 66.85 -29.00
C VAL A 1190 14.95 67.65 -28.40
N LEU A 1191 15.07 67.69 -27.07
CA LEU A 1191 16.17 68.40 -26.41
C LEU A 1191 17.54 67.79 -26.73
N ASP A 1192 17.65 66.46 -26.81
CA ASP A 1192 18.90 65.77 -27.15
C ASP A 1192 19.31 66.03 -28.60
N ILE A 1193 18.37 66.04 -29.56
CA ILE A 1193 18.65 66.42 -30.96
C ILE A 1193 19.17 67.88 -31.05
N LEU A 1194 18.54 68.80 -30.30
CA LEU A 1194 19.01 70.20 -30.24
C LEU A 1194 20.39 70.29 -29.59
N LEU A 1195 20.60 69.62 -28.46
CA LEU A 1195 21.81 69.77 -27.67
C LEU A 1195 23.02 69.01 -28.23
N GLN A 1196 22.81 67.90 -28.91
CA GLN A 1196 23.90 67.05 -29.42
C GLN A 1196 24.06 67.20 -30.94
N GLY A 1197 22.96 67.28 -31.68
CA GLY A 1197 22.97 67.48 -33.13
C GLY A 1197 23.22 68.92 -33.52
N LEU A 1198 22.34 69.85 -33.13
CA LEU A 1198 22.44 71.26 -33.55
C LEU A 1198 23.67 71.96 -32.95
N PHE A 1199 24.00 71.70 -31.69
CA PHE A 1199 25.25 72.18 -31.08
C PHE A 1199 26.49 71.74 -31.88
N GLY A 1200 26.57 70.45 -32.22
CA GLY A 1200 27.68 69.90 -32.99
C GLY A 1200 27.81 70.54 -34.36
N TYR A 1201 26.69 70.68 -35.07
CA TYR A 1201 26.66 71.34 -36.38
C TYR A 1201 27.08 72.80 -36.30
N TRP A 1202 26.56 73.55 -35.31
CA TRP A 1202 26.90 74.96 -35.12
C TRP A 1202 28.38 75.15 -34.75
N LEU A 1203 28.91 74.29 -33.89
CA LEU A 1203 30.32 74.28 -33.53
C LEU A 1203 31.20 74.05 -34.76
N LEU A 1204 30.97 72.98 -35.53
CA LEU A 1204 31.88 72.57 -36.61
C LEU A 1204 31.89 73.58 -37.76
N ILE A 1205 30.75 74.14 -38.15
CA ILE A 1205 30.69 75.17 -39.20
C ILE A 1205 31.38 76.45 -38.77
N SER A 1206 31.18 76.86 -37.51
CA SER A 1206 31.81 78.07 -37.01
C SER A 1206 33.31 77.87 -36.80
N HIS A 1207 33.73 76.66 -36.42
CA HIS A 1207 35.12 76.29 -36.17
C HIS A 1207 35.98 76.34 -37.44
N ASP A 1208 35.46 75.96 -38.61
CA ASP A 1208 36.20 76.05 -39.88
C ASP A 1208 36.61 77.49 -40.23
N SER A 1209 35.95 78.49 -39.64
CA SER A 1209 36.27 79.91 -39.83
C SER A 1209 37.31 80.48 -38.84
N MET A 1210 37.87 79.63 -37.97
CA MET A 1210 38.82 79.99 -36.90
C MET A 1210 40.27 79.67 -37.30
N SER A 1211 41.21 80.56 -36.97
CA SER A 1211 42.63 80.38 -37.29
C SER A 1211 43.25 79.23 -36.49
N ALA A 1212 44.08 78.40 -37.13
CA ALA A 1212 44.66 77.15 -36.60
C ALA A 1212 45.53 77.27 -35.34
N TYR A 1213 45.78 78.48 -34.82
CA TYR A 1213 46.78 78.78 -33.81
C TYR A 1213 46.27 78.80 -32.35
N SER A 1214 45.01 78.45 -32.07
CA SER A 1214 44.39 78.67 -30.74
C SER A 1214 44.24 77.43 -29.83
N LEU A 1215 44.87 76.30 -30.15
CA LEU A 1215 44.84 75.10 -29.29
C LEU A 1215 46.25 74.70 -28.89
N ASN A 1216 46.81 75.40 -27.89
CA ASN A 1216 48.00 74.90 -27.22
C ASN A 1216 47.56 73.89 -26.15
N MET A 1217 47.57 72.60 -26.48
CA MET A 1217 47.20 71.50 -25.58
C MET A 1217 48.20 71.28 -24.41
N ASP A 1218 49.24 72.12 -24.31
CA ASP A 1218 50.29 72.02 -23.30
C ASP A 1218 49.79 72.25 -21.87
N GLY A 1219 48.63 72.89 -21.67
CA GLY A 1219 48.15 73.23 -20.31
C GLY A 1219 47.54 72.08 -19.50
N PHE A 1220 46.86 71.12 -20.14
CA PHE A 1220 46.08 70.10 -19.40
C PHE A 1220 46.83 68.78 -19.21
N TRP A 1221 47.62 68.36 -20.20
CA TRP A 1221 48.31 67.05 -20.17
C TRP A 1221 49.78 67.13 -19.78
N ALA A 1222 50.44 68.30 -19.87
CA ALA A 1222 51.88 68.41 -19.59
C ALA A 1222 52.23 68.47 -18.09
N HIS A 1223 51.30 68.86 -17.21
CA HIS A 1223 51.61 69.10 -15.79
C HIS A 1223 50.95 68.15 -14.77
N GLY A 1224 50.18 67.17 -15.22
CA GLY A 1224 49.53 66.20 -14.33
C GLY A 1224 48.58 66.84 -13.31
N VAL A 1225 47.83 66.02 -12.58
CA VAL A 1225 46.83 66.49 -11.58
C VAL A 1225 47.50 67.01 -10.29
N GLY A 1226 48.81 67.26 -10.28
CA GLY A 1226 49.59 67.43 -9.04
C GLY A 1226 50.76 68.43 -9.05
N GLY A 1227 50.79 69.45 -9.91
CA GLY A 1227 51.87 70.46 -9.92
C GLY A 1227 51.47 71.80 -9.28
N GLU A 1228 52.05 72.13 -8.13
CA GLU A 1228 51.89 73.39 -7.41
C GLU A 1228 52.52 74.60 -8.14
N GLY A 1229 51.81 75.74 -8.13
CA GLY A 1229 52.33 77.09 -7.91
C GLY A 1229 53.44 77.66 -8.81
N ASN A 1230 53.10 78.64 -9.65
CA ASN A 1230 53.57 80.02 -9.44
C ASN A 1230 52.86 81.05 -10.32
N ILE A 1231 52.37 82.08 -9.66
CA ILE A 1231 51.84 83.33 -10.22
C ILE A 1231 53.02 84.13 -10.78
N ARG A 1232 52.92 84.63 -12.01
CA ARG A 1232 53.62 85.85 -12.41
C ARG A 1232 52.68 86.79 -13.16
N ILE A 1233 52.47 87.93 -12.51
CA ILE A 1233 51.92 89.19 -13.02
C ILE A 1233 53.10 89.98 -13.61
N GLY A 1234 52.91 90.63 -14.76
CA GLY A 1234 53.83 91.63 -15.29
C GLY A 1234 53.61 91.88 -16.78
N GLU A 1235 53.01 93.03 -17.08
CA GLU A 1235 52.69 93.57 -18.40
C GLU A 1235 53.91 94.05 -19.22
N GLU A 1236 53.67 94.10 -20.54
CA GLU A 1236 54.11 95.10 -21.54
C GLU A 1236 55.49 95.06 -22.27
N GLU A 1237 55.33 95.34 -23.58
CA GLU A 1237 56.23 95.89 -24.62
C GLU A 1237 57.35 95.07 -25.30
N GLY A 1238 57.15 94.85 -26.61
CA GLY A 1238 58.09 95.28 -27.66
C GLY A 1238 59.08 94.27 -28.26
N ALA A 1239 58.68 93.59 -29.35
CA ALA A 1239 59.45 93.31 -30.59
C ALA A 1239 58.68 92.35 -31.50
#